data_AF-A0A521SBJ3-F1
#
_entry.id   AF-A0A521SBJ3-F1
#
_cell.length_a   1.000
_cell.length_b   1.000
_cell.length_c   1.000
_cell.angle_alpha   90.00
_cell.angle_beta   90.00
_cell.angle_gamma   90.00
#
_symmetry.space_group_name_H-M   'P 1'
#
loop_
_entity.id
_entity.type
_entity.pdbx_description
1 polymer ?
#
loop_
_entity_poly.entity_id
_entity_poly.type
_entity_poly.pdbx_seq_one_letter_code
_entity_poly.pdbx_strand_id
1 'polypeptide(L)'
;MNQVKGKRHMLALIAGSRLSPEEKRSFINELLVSGEVTEHDVAEIMAGDIEKNLDSYAEVIRSDEVLRFLWERFRDRPAYLARALVQARPEIFYCYGFAFRLSLKLRADLGIVWVPPRHPGAGGGGSAPDAPLAGLPQAVEQNIFGLEVECRFREHLYFFNRSFDEGLSLLDEEISRAQTGHERRVLRAARKLAADLIKMPLPGVRTEFNGSPFPGLHVRWWLDAARTRPRLLNMGDTGSYKTSFAAIAMRVFGCKRTLVLCAPHARENWQRELLGYFTAEDEPSVRVVENRKDLDLDTGEEFTIVGYSALVHEETVTSLCAGGYDGLIQDECQYGKSIGTGAAKRALATLRLTRELPLKRFTALSATPWENRPEEIAALAVALRPELFSTPESFLASGAAKNPRLLRELFSEQILEIELREVTDLPPITPRPWEDLFGAVPVQPFPRHRAIYARVHDDESEKLRPAEKALRLLLAATHPPLLAGRVTWPTHAMEPLKDWRVSTKLDWLKRFITERIATQKIVIGSGLYAEGITRMSSEDDETPWVAQQLRTWFGKDQVLVLDGTVGLHGSAGEASPRELLIRRWRTDPDARILLVSMQACPDSVNLTVGRLPGVERLAITALSFGWKPWKQFLGRFWRQGQGVPVEYRVPVLVGTIDDDLLRLNRAKWHAQQLFRALVPVTDRELAYLRIDAGDAMRELLRDAFEHVNMIAAMLRGRGEDGCDRVYGGAYGATSRAEAFARHFVEIEDFATSGHVARFQKTVIDRMTAVGMVDPDRILDGGCGPLTLERRLNAPVHGIDMNPHMIELGKALSPHQGKNASVGRLSAMPKMWKHAFHLVCASLVLDFSSIDAGGADGPERLRILRELVRVAHPHGMIWLTWNESTHTDQTLAAWSDAIARTGMSLVPGLCGLVRATDHREQPFAFWSLAFSPNGLEPRFPRVDDFRFAFELERVRRKRGGNGNGGTPPKKRRIQHERFEVLTADGAVTDAEASRQSILREVSRWAAQGVRDRRLGRDASILLEELGSDWRVLRRLHELGIIQV
;
A
#
# COMPACT_ATOMS: atom_id res chain seq x y z
N MET A 1 27.39 31.32 15.02
CA MET A 1 26.83 30.60 13.85
C MET A 1 25.70 29.71 14.35
N ASN A 2 24.46 30.13 14.09
CA ASN A 2 23.25 29.51 14.63
C ASN A 2 22.93 28.21 13.91
N GLN A 3 22.47 27.22 14.70
CA GLN A 3 22.10 25.87 14.28
C GLN A 3 21.29 25.83 12.98
N VAL A 4 21.72 24.92 12.09
CA VAL A 4 21.08 24.55 10.84
C VAL A 4 19.57 24.35 11.06
N LYS A 5 18.77 25.22 10.43
CA LYS A 5 17.34 25.02 10.21
C LYS A 5 17.13 23.60 9.70
N GLY A 6 16.33 22.78 10.38
CA GLY A 6 16.17 21.35 10.06
C GLY A 6 15.94 21.11 8.55
N LYS A 7 16.58 20.07 7.99
CA LYS A 7 16.67 19.75 6.55
C LYS A 7 15.38 20.01 5.76
N ARG A 8 14.23 19.55 6.28
CA ARG A 8 12.90 19.80 5.69
C ARG A 8 12.51 21.28 5.55
N HIS A 9 12.90 22.16 6.48
CA HIS A 9 12.62 23.58 6.39
C HIS A 9 13.50 24.26 5.33
N MET A 10 14.78 23.90 5.27
CA MET A 10 15.68 24.37 4.19
C MET A 10 15.11 23.97 2.83
N LEU A 11 14.68 22.72 2.70
CA LEU A 11 14.11 22.20 1.47
C LEU A 11 12.73 22.80 1.12
N ALA A 12 11.88 23.07 2.11
CA ALA A 12 10.64 23.82 1.91
C ALA A 12 10.89 25.28 1.49
N LEU A 13 11.96 25.90 2.01
CA LEU A 13 12.39 27.23 1.57
C LEU A 13 12.92 27.20 0.14
N ILE A 14 13.64 26.15 -0.27
CA ILE A 14 14.07 25.96 -1.66
C ILE A 14 12.86 25.77 -2.57
N ALA A 15 11.89 24.94 -2.17
CA ALA A 15 10.66 24.73 -2.94
C ALA A 15 9.90 26.07 -3.13
N GLY A 16 9.74 26.83 -2.04
CA GLY A 16 9.06 28.13 -2.04
C GLY A 16 9.93 29.33 -2.47
N SER A 17 11.21 29.14 -2.82
CA SER A 17 12.08 30.25 -3.21
C SER A 17 11.80 30.70 -4.65
N ARG A 18 12.19 31.94 -4.93
CA ARG A 18 12.21 32.52 -6.28
C ARG A 18 13.44 32.12 -7.09
N LEU A 19 14.25 31.18 -6.60
CA LEU A 19 15.39 30.67 -7.35
C LEU A 19 14.90 30.08 -8.68
N SER A 20 15.67 30.29 -9.74
CA SER A 20 15.46 29.58 -10.98
C SER A 20 15.58 28.07 -10.75
N PRO A 21 14.94 27.23 -11.56
CA PRO A 21 15.04 25.78 -11.38
C PRO A 21 16.46 25.23 -11.50
N GLU A 22 17.34 25.88 -12.27
CA GLU A 22 18.76 25.55 -12.38
C GLU A 22 19.50 25.84 -11.07
N GLU A 23 19.25 27.00 -10.45
CA GLU A 23 19.79 27.32 -9.12
C GLU A 23 19.25 26.36 -8.05
N LYS A 24 17.95 26.01 -8.11
CA LYS A 24 17.36 25.00 -7.19
C LYS A 24 18.04 23.64 -7.35
N ARG A 25 18.29 23.20 -8.59
CA ARG A 25 19.01 21.95 -8.89
C ARG A 25 20.46 21.98 -8.40
N SER A 26 21.19 23.05 -8.72
CA SER A 26 22.59 23.23 -8.29
C SER A 26 22.68 23.21 -6.77
N PHE A 27 21.81 23.97 -6.11
CA PHE A 27 21.79 24.06 -4.65
C PHE A 27 21.39 22.74 -3.99
N ILE A 28 20.35 22.04 -4.49
CA ILE A 28 20.01 20.69 -3.98
C ILE A 28 21.18 19.73 -4.19
N ASN A 29 21.90 19.83 -5.32
CA ASN A 29 23.07 18.99 -5.59
C ASN A 29 24.22 19.30 -4.62
N GLU A 30 24.51 20.57 -4.36
CA GLU A 30 25.49 20.99 -3.34
C GLU A 30 25.13 20.44 -1.96
N LEU A 31 23.85 20.51 -1.57
CA LEU A 31 23.36 19.97 -0.30
C LEU A 31 23.44 18.43 -0.23
N LEU A 32 23.25 17.74 -1.35
CA LEU A 32 23.42 16.28 -1.43
C LEU A 32 24.90 15.90 -1.31
N VAL A 33 25.79 16.64 -1.98
CA VAL A 33 27.24 16.43 -1.95
C VAL A 33 27.81 16.71 -0.56
N SER A 34 27.32 17.76 0.13
CA SER A 34 27.74 18.08 1.49
C SER A 34 27.14 17.16 2.56
N GLY A 35 26.13 16.35 2.21
CA GLY A 35 25.37 15.51 3.15
C GLY A 35 24.37 16.28 4.01
N GLU A 36 24.19 17.59 3.75
CA GLU A 36 23.20 18.43 4.41
C GLU A 36 21.76 17.97 4.11
N VAL A 37 21.52 17.36 2.95
CA VAL A 37 20.27 16.64 2.64
C VAL A 37 20.60 15.26 2.09
N THR A 38 19.71 14.30 2.35
CA THR A 38 19.81 12.93 1.85
C THR A 38 18.84 12.70 0.69
N GLU A 39 19.00 11.61 -0.04
CA GLU A 39 18.02 11.24 -1.07
C GLU A 39 16.63 10.94 -0.49
N HIS A 40 16.56 10.47 0.75
CA HIS A 40 15.29 10.28 1.44
C HIS A 40 14.59 11.61 1.69
N ASP A 41 15.34 12.64 2.12
CA ASP A 41 14.81 14.00 2.27
C ASP A 41 14.25 14.52 0.93
N VAL A 42 15.00 14.31 -0.16
CA VAL A 42 14.60 14.65 -1.52
C VAL A 42 13.32 13.91 -1.95
N ALA A 43 13.23 12.60 -1.71
CA ALA A 43 12.06 11.79 -2.03
C ALA A 43 10.81 12.23 -1.25
N GLU A 44 10.96 12.59 0.03
CA GLU A 44 9.84 13.09 0.85
C GLU A 44 9.28 14.41 0.32
N ILE A 45 10.16 15.31 -0.14
CA ILE A 45 9.75 16.56 -0.77
C ILE A 45 9.01 16.27 -2.06
N MET A 46 9.56 15.42 -2.91
CA MET A 46 8.93 15.04 -4.17
C MET A 46 7.53 14.49 -3.93
N ALA A 47 7.38 13.54 -3.00
CA ALA A 47 6.08 12.98 -2.64
C ALA A 47 5.12 14.06 -2.12
N GLY A 48 5.58 14.91 -1.20
CA GLY A 48 4.76 15.98 -0.64
C GLY A 48 4.41 17.09 -1.64
N ASP A 49 5.29 17.36 -2.61
CA ASP A 49 5.09 18.34 -3.67
C ASP A 49 4.07 17.83 -4.70
N ILE A 50 4.23 16.58 -5.15
CA ILE A 50 3.25 15.91 -6.00
C ILE A 50 1.88 15.87 -5.33
N GLU A 51 1.79 15.49 -4.05
CA GLU A 51 0.52 15.44 -3.32
C GLU A 51 -0.18 16.80 -3.19
N LYS A 52 0.59 17.90 -3.13
CA LYS A 52 0.05 19.26 -2.97
C LYS A 52 -0.28 19.93 -4.30
N ASN A 53 0.50 19.64 -5.34
CA ASN A 53 0.49 20.36 -6.60
C ASN A 53 0.06 19.47 -7.78
N LEU A 54 -0.56 18.31 -7.52
CA LEU A 54 -0.95 17.36 -8.57
C LEU A 54 -1.80 18.00 -9.67
N ASP A 55 -2.82 18.77 -9.30
CA ASP A 55 -3.70 19.45 -10.24
C ASP A 55 -2.96 20.51 -11.06
N SER A 56 -1.99 21.20 -10.45
CA SER A 56 -1.12 22.15 -11.13
C SER A 56 -0.25 21.44 -12.16
N TYR A 57 0.37 20.31 -11.82
CA TYR A 57 1.14 19.52 -12.79
C TYR A 57 0.28 18.97 -13.92
N ALA A 58 -0.93 18.52 -13.61
CA ALA A 58 -1.88 18.07 -14.63
C ALA A 58 -2.20 19.22 -15.60
N GLU A 59 -2.40 20.43 -15.10
CA GLU A 59 -2.65 21.61 -15.92
C GLU A 59 -1.42 22.03 -16.74
N VAL A 60 -0.22 22.00 -16.17
CA VAL A 60 1.04 22.24 -16.90
C VAL A 60 1.17 21.24 -18.05
N ILE A 61 0.94 19.95 -17.82
CA ILE A 61 1.01 18.93 -18.89
C ILE A 61 -0.05 19.16 -19.97
N ARG A 62 -1.25 19.65 -19.62
CA ARG A 62 -2.30 19.98 -20.61
C ARG A 62 -1.97 21.23 -21.42
N SER A 63 -1.41 22.25 -20.77
CA SER A 63 -1.16 23.57 -21.35
C SER A 63 0.12 23.61 -22.20
N ASP A 64 1.12 22.78 -21.90
CA ASP A 64 2.38 22.74 -22.62
C ASP A 64 2.38 21.71 -23.76
N GLU A 65 2.66 22.15 -24.99
CA GLU A 65 2.57 21.29 -26.18
C GLU A 65 3.59 20.15 -26.18
N VAL A 66 4.82 20.39 -25.70
CA VAL A 66 5.87 19.36 -25.59
C VAL A 66 5.44 18.32 -24.57
N LEU A 67 5.02 18.75 -23.38
CA LEU A 67 4.64 17.83 -22.30
C LEU A 67 3.39 17.04 -22.62
N ARG A 68 2.40 17.65 -23.28
CA ARG A 68 1.21 16.95 -23.76
C ARG A 68 1.58 15.87 -24.76
N PHE A 69 2.44 16.18 -25.73
CA PHE A 69 2.95 15.19 -26.68
C PHE A 69 3.66 14.03 -25.98
N LEU A 70 4.56 14.31 -25.05
CA LEU A 70 5.28 13.28 -24.30
C LEU A 70 4.33 12.42 -23.45
N TRP A 71 3.34 13.03 -22.81
CA TRP A 71 2.30 12.33 -22.05
C TRP A 71 1.50 11.39 -22.94
N GLU A 72 0.96 11.89 -24.06
CA GLU A 72 0.21 11.07 -25.03
C GLU A 72 1.06 9.90 -25.57
N ARG A 73 2.35 10.15 -25.83
CA ARG A 73 3.27 9.12 -26.36
C ARG A 73 3.63 8.05 -25.34
N PHE A 74 3.86 8.42 -24.08
CA PHE A 74 4.49 7.54 -23.09
C PHE A 74 3.65 7.24 -21.84
N ARG A 75 2.38 7.68 -21.73
CA ARG A 75 1.54 7.47 -20.52
C ARG A 75 1.43 6.01 -20.04
N ASP A 76 1.43 5.06 -20.98
CA ASP A 76 1.36 3.63 -20.68
C ASP A 76 2.72 3.01 -20.32
N ARG A 77 3.78 3.83 -20.43
CA ARG A 77 5.20 3.50 -20.24
C ARG A 77 5.87 4.52 -19.30
N PRO A 78 5.52 4.52 -17.99
CA PRO A 78 5.91 5.58 -17.05
C PRO A 78 7.43 5.79 -16.94
N ALA A 79 8.25 4.76 -17.17
CA ALA A 79 9.70 4.90 -17.19
C ALA A 79 10.19 5.75 -18.38
N TYR A 80 9.63 5.54 -19.58
CA TYR A 80 9.95 6.33 -20.76
C TYR A 80 9.44 7.76 -20.60
N LEU A 81 8.22 7.93 -20.10
CA LEU A 81 7.65 9.24 -19.81
C LEU A 81 8.55 10.01 -18.84
N ALA A 82 8.94 9.40 -17.72
CA ALA A 82 9.81 10.05 -16.75
C ALA A 82 11.18 10.46 -17.32
N ARG A 83 11.80 9.59 -18.15
CA ARG A 83 13.06 9.94 -18.85
C ARG A 83 12.85 11.12 -19.79
N ALA A 84 11.78 11.11 -20.58
CA ALA A 84 11.50 12.17 -21.54
C ALA A 84 11.14 13.50 -20.87
N LEU A 85 10.32 13.49 -19.80
CA LEU A 85 9.94 14.68 -19.04
C LEU A 85 11.17 15.41 -18.45
N VAL A 86 12.10 14.66 -17.85
CA VAL A 86 13.33 15.23 -17.26
C VAL A 86 14.26 15.82 -18.29
N GLN A 87 14.34 15.20 -19.47
CA GLN A 87 15.15 15.70 -20.58
C GLN A 87 14.52 16.93 -21.20
N ALA A 88 13.21 16.91 -21.46
CA ALA A 88 12.49 17.97 -22.16
C ALA A 88 12.33 19.23 -21.32
N ARG A 89 11.90 19.09 -20.06
CA ARG A 89 11.58 20.21 -19.16
C ARG A 89 12.26 20.05 -17.82
N PRO A 90 13.61 20.06 -17.81
CA PRO A 90 14.40 19.89 -16.59
C PRO A 90 14.00 20.86 -15.47
N GLU A 91 13.58 22.06 -15.84
CA GLU A 91 13.20 23.13 -14.92
C GLU A 91 11.88 22.87 -14.19
N ILE A 92 11.04 21.96 -14.71
CA ILE A 92 9.83 21.46 -14.05
C ILE A 92 10.12 20.09 -13.41
N PHE A 93 10.73 19.18 -14.17
CA PHE A 93 11.01 17.81 -13.77
C PHE A 93 12.48 17.66 -13.42
N TYR A 94 12.83 18.07 -12.21
CA TYR A 94 14.22 18.23 -11.83
C TYR A 94 14.99 16.92 -11.58
N CYS A 95 14.29 15.79 -11.46
CA CYS A 95 14.91 14.47 -11.48
C CYS A 95 13.95 13.37 -11.98
N TYR A 96 14.52 12.25 -12.41
CA TYR A 96 13.76 11.07 -12.88
C TYR A 96 12.80 10.52 -11.82
N GLY A 97 13.21 10.48 -10.55
CA GLY A 97 12.37 9.97 -9.48
C GLY A 97 11.08 10.76 -9.28
N PHE A 98 11.19 12.09 -9.33
CA PHE A 98 10.06 13.00 -9.28
C PHE A 98 9.11 12.76 -10.47
N ALA A 99 9.66 12.79 -11.69
CA ALA A 99 8.86 12.61 -12.91
C ALA A 99 8.15 11.24 -12.95
N PHE A 100 8.82 10.18 -12.48
CA PHE A 100 8.23 8.84 -12.43
C PHE A 100 7.09 8.74 -11.41
N ARG A 101 7.28 9.27 -10.19
CA ARG A 101 6.23 9.31 -9.16
C ARG A 101 5.01 10.08 -9.63
N LEU A 102 5.25 11.26 -10.22
CA LEU A 102 4.20 12.08 -10.78
C LEU A 102 3.47 11.34 -11.91
N SER A 103 4.20 10.68 -12.80
CA SER A 103 3.62 9.88 -13.89
C SER A 103 2.71 8.77 -13.37
N LEU A 104 3.16 8.02 -12.34
CA LEU A 104 2.33 7.00 -11.69
C LEU A 104 1.08 7.60 -11.04
N LYS A 105 1.22 8.74 -10.34
CA LYS A 105 0.12 9.39 -9.63
C LYS A 105 -0.92 9.99 -10.59
N LEU A 106 -0.47 10.70 -11.62
CA LEU A 106 -1.32 11.23 -12.68
C LEU A 106 -2.07 10.11 -13.40
N ARG A 107 -1.41 8.98 -13.68
CA ARG A 107 -2.07 7.82 -14.31
C ARG A 107 -3.13 7.21 -13.40
N ALA A 108 -2.87 7.12 -12.10
CA ALA A 108 -3.83 6.58 -11.13
C ALA A 108 -5.04 7.49 -10.94
N ASP A 109 -4.84 8.82 -10.85
CA ASP A 109 -5.90 9.77 -10.50
C ASP A 109 -6.67 10.27 -11.72
N LEU A 110 -6.02 10.47 -12.88
CA LEU A 110 -6.66 11.04 -14.06
C LEU A 110 -7.33 10.02 -14.97
N GLY A 111 -7.05 8.72 -14.81
CA GLY A 111 -7.52 7.70 -15.75
C GLY A 111 -7.16 8.06 -17.20
N ILE A 112 -8.11 7.88 -18.13
CA ILE A 112 -7.99 8.41 -19.49
C ILE A 112 -8.12 9.94 -19.40
N VAL A 113 -7.00 10.67 -19.50
CA VAL A 113 -7.04 12.11 -19.76
C VAL A 113 -7.70 12.30 -21.12
N TRP A 114 -8.96 12.79 -21.12
CA TRP A 114 -9.65 13.17 -22.34
C TRP A 114 -9.02 14.46 -22.85
N VAL A 115 -8.08 14.31 -23.78
CA VAL A 115 -7.66 15.43 -24.63
C VAL A 115 -8.72 15.50 -25.73
N PRO A 116 -9.42 16.64 -25.89
CA PRO A 116 -10.37 16.79 -26.98
C PRO A 116 -9.62 16.49 -28.29
N PRO A 117 -10.07 15.54 -29.11
CA PRO A 117 -9.48 15.35 -30.42
C PRO A 117 -9.52 16.71 -31.13
N ARG A 118 -8.38 17.18 -31.66
CA ARG A 118 -8.40 18.33 -32.58
C ARG A 118 -9.35 17.92 -33.71
N HIS A 119 -10.55 18.50 -33.75
CA HIS A 119 -11.53 18.20 -34.78
C HIS A 119 -10.86 18.45 -36.14
N PRO A 120 -10.71 17.44 -37.00
CA PRO A 120 -10.06 17.60 -38.30
C PRO A 120 -10.87 18.45 -39.30
N GLY A 121 -11.91 19.16 -38.85
CA GLY A 121 -12.91 19.78 -39.72
C GLY A 121 -13.15 21.24 -39.38
N ALA A 122 -12.35 22.13 -39.98
CA ALA A 122 -12.83 23.30 -40.71
C ALA A 122 -11.62 24.11 -41.25
N GLY A 123 -11.13 23.73 -42.44
CA GLY A 123 -10.72 24.72 -43.43
C GLY A 123 -9.30 25.29 -43.45
N GLY A 124 -8.31 24.70 -42.77
CA GLY A 124 -6.91 25.12 -42.92
C GLY A 124 -5.98 23.94 -43.11
N GLY A 125 -5.38 23.80 -44.30
CA GLY A 125 -4.29 22.87 -44.60
C GLY A 125 -2.99 23.21 -43.86
N GLY A 126 -3.08 23.50 -42.56
CA GLY A 126 -1.93 23.57 -41.67
C GLY A 126 -1.46 22.15 -41.42
N SER A 127 -0.32 21.78 -42.01
CA SER A 127 0.49 20.66 -41.55
C SER A 127 0.48 20.63 -40.02
N ALA A 128 0.07 19.50 -39.42
CA ALA A 128 0.34 19.28 -38.00
C ALA A 128 1.81 19.65 -37.76
N PRO A 129 2.14 20.51 -36.78
CA PRO A 129 3.49 21.04 -36.64
C PRO A 129 4.46 19.86 -36.61
N ASP A 130 5.33 19.80 -37.63
CA ASP A 130 6.22 18.68 -37.92
C ASP A 130 7.24 18.40 -36.80
N ALA A 131 7.21 19.19 -35.72
CA ALA A 131 8.08 19.02 -34.59
C ALA A 131 7.47 19.61 -33.31
N PRO A 132 6.65 18.84 -32.55
CA PRO A 132 6.37 19.16 -31.15
C PRO A 132 7.65 19.30 -30.31
N LEU A 133 8.81 18.90 -30.84
CA LEU A 133 10.14 19.03 -30.23
C LEU A 133 11.00 20.17 -30.80
N ALA A 134 10.56 20.93 -31.82
CA ALA A 134 11.41 21.91 -32.53
C ALA A 134 11.90 23.09 -31.67
N GLY A 135 11.41 23.23 -30.44
CA GLY A 135 11.89 24.20 -29.47
C GLY A 135 12.92 23.66 -28.47
N LEU A 136 13.25 22.36 -28.51
CA LEU A 136 14.20 21.75 -27.58
C LEU A 136 15.65 21.87 -28.09
N PRO A 137 16.66 21.93 -27.20
CA PRO A 137 18.05 21.81 -27.60
C PRO A 137 18.28 20.52 -28.40
N GLN A 138 19.10 20.59 -29.46
CA GLN A 138 19.32 19.46 -30.38
C GLN A 138 19.71 18.14 -29.67
N ALA A 139 20.57 18.22 -28.65
CA ALA A 139 20.96 17.05 -27.87
C ALA A 139 19.78 16.44 -27.09
N VAL A 140 18.86 17.27 -26.58
CA VAL A 140 17.64 16.84 -25.89
C VAL A 140 16.67 16.20 -26.88
N GLU A 141 16.46 16.84 -28.04
CA GLU A 141 15.63 16.28 -29.12
C GLU A 141 16.16 14.91 -29.54
N GLN A 142 17.47 14.77 -29.78
CA GLN A 142 18.10 13.50 -30.16
C GLN A 142 17.92 12.41 -29.10
N ASN A 143 18.03 12.77 -27.82
CA ASN A 143 17.81 11.83 -26.72
C ASN A 143 16.35 11.36 -26.67
N ILE A 144 15.38 12.29 -26.77
CA ILE A 144 13.95 11.96 -26.81
C ILE A 144 13.62 11.11 -28.04
N PHE A 145 14.20 11.44 -29.20
CA PHE A 145 14.09 10.64 -30.41
C PHE A 145 14.59 9.20 -30.18
N GLY A 146 15.75 9.04 -29.56
CA GLY A 146 16.28 7.72 -29.19
C GLY A 146 15.36 6.93 -28.26
N LEU A 147 14.78 7.58 -27.25
CA LEU A 147 13.78 6.98 -26.37
C LEU A 147 12.54 6.51 -27.13
N GLU A 148 12.08 7.31 -28.09
CA GLU A 148 10.91 6.99 -28.89
C GLU A 148 11.18 5.84 -29.86
N VAL A 149 12.37 5.79 -30.46
CA VAL A 149 12.83 4.67 -31.30
C VAL A 149 12.86 3.37 -30.50
N GLU A 150 13.45 3.40 -29.30
CA GLU A 150 13.49 2.25 -28.39
C GLU A 150 12.08 1.81 -28.00
N CYS A 151 11.19 2.76 -27.66
CA CYS A 151 9.81 2.48 -27.30
C CYS A 151 9.03 1.87 -28.48
N ARG A 152 9.12 2.45 -29.69
CA ARG A 152 8.49 1.92 -30.92
C ARG A 152 9.01 0.53 -31.26
N PHE A 153 10.32 0.31 -31.16
CA PHE A 153 10.91 -1.00 -31.35
C PHE A 153 10.33 -2.03 -30.38
N ARG A 154 10.23 -1.70 -29.09
CA ARG A 154 9.66 -2.59 -28.06
C ARG A 154 8.17 -2.86 -28.24
N GLU A 155 7.40 -1.90 -28.73
CA GLU A 155 5.98 -2.10 -29.09
C GLU A 155 5.80 -3.15 -30.20
N HIS A 156 6.83 -3.35 -31.04
CA HIS A 156 6.79 -4.30 -32.15
C HIS A 156 7.40 -5.67 -31.84
N LEU A 157 8.09 -5.83 -30.71
CA LEU A 157 8.82 -7.07 -30.37
C LEU A 157 7.93 -8.32 -30.38
N TYR A 158 6.65 -8.17 -30.04
CA TYR A 158 5.66 -9.22 -30.12
C TYR A 158 5.52 -9.78 -31.55
N PHE A 159 5.34 -8.92 -32.55
CA PHE A 159 5.19 -9.33 -33.95
C PHE A 159 6.48 -9.98 -34.46
N PHE A 160 7.64 -9.44 -34.09
CA PHE A 160 8.93 -10.01 -34.46
C PHE A 160 9.17 -11.43 -33.90
N ASN A 161 8.60 -11.76 -32.75
CA ASN A 161 8.70 -13.11 -32.21
C ASN A 161 7.77 -14.11 -32.93
N ARG A 162 6.77 -13.65 -33.68
CA ARG A 162 5.97 -14.50 -34.58
C ARG A 162 6.65 -14.70 -35.92
N SER A 163 7.08 -13.60 -36.54
CA SER A 163 7.77 -13.59 -37.81
C SER A 163 8.57 -12.30 -37.96
N PHE A 164 9.82 -12.41 -38.39
CA PHE A 164 10.64 -11.24 -38.68
C PHE A 164 10.05 -10.41 -39.83
N ASP A 165 9.50 -11.07 -40.84
CA ASP A 165 8.88 -10.41 -41.99
C ASP A 165 7.57 -9.72 -41.61
N GLU A 166 6.76 -10.33 -40.72
CA GLU A 166 5.52 -9.73 -40.20
C GLU A 166 5.85 -8.43 -39.42
N GLY A 167 6.84 -8.48 -38.54
CA GLY A 167 7.28 -7.29 -37.79
C GLY A 167 7.85 -6.17 -38.68
N LEU A 168 8.65 -6.51 -39.69
CA LEU A 168 9.16 -5.53 -40.66
C LEU A 168 8.04 -4.94 -41.52
N SER A 169 7.10 -5.77 -41.99
CA SER A 169 5.97 -5.35 -42.82
C SER A 169 5.06 -4.40 -42.05
N LEU A 170 4.78 -4.71 -40.78
CA LEU A 170 3.98 -3.84 -39.92
C LEU A 170 4.64 -2.47 -39.72
N LEU A 171 5.95 -2.44 -39.48
CA LEU A 171 6.69 -1.17 -39.40
C LEU A 171 6.63 -0.40 -40.74
N ASP A 172 6.74 -1.09 -41.88
CA ASP A 172 6.64 -0.45 -43.20
C ASP A 172 5.22 0.10 -43.46
N GLU A 173 4.17 -0.60 -43.03
CA GLU A 173 2.80 -0.10 -43.03
C GLU A 173 2.64 1.14 -42.15
N GLU A 174 3.14 1.10 -40.90
CA GLU A 174 3.10 2.25 -40.00
C GLU A 174 3.89 3.45 -40.57
N ILE A 175 5.05 3.23 -41.18
CA ILE A 175 5.84 4.27 -41.86
C ILE A 175 5.03 4.94 -42.98
N SER A 176 4.23 4.15 -43.72
CA SER A 176 3.36 4.65 -44.79
C SER A 176 2.15 5.43 -44.27
N ARG A 177 1.60 5.03 -43.11
CA ARG A 177 0.46 5.68 -42.44
C ARG A 177 0.87 6.86 -41.56
N ALA A 178 2.15 6.98 -41.24
CA ALA A 178 2.69 8.03 -40.38
C ALA A 178 2.28 9.42 -40.88
N GLN A 179 1.57 10.15 -40.03
CA GLN A 179 0.95 11.43 -40.38
C GLN A 179 1.94 12.60 -40.28
N THR A 180 3.02 12.43 -39.52
CA THR A 180 4.03 13.47 -39.26
C THR A 180 5.41 13.05 -39.76
N GLY A 181 6.25 14.02 -40.11
CA GLY A 181 7.65 13.77 -40.45
C GLY A 181 8.43 13.14 -39.30
N HIS A 182 8.19 13.58 -38.06
CA HIS A 182 8.82 13.05 -36.85
C HIS A 182 8.51 11.56 -36.63
N GLU A 183 7.24 11.18 -36.61
CA GLU A 183 6.81 9.79 -36.46
C GLU A 183 7.44 8.89 -37.51
N ARG A 184 7.46 9.33 -38.77
CA ARG A 184 8.09 8.60 -39.88
C ARG A 184 9.59 8.41 -39.66
N ARG A 185 10.32 9.41 -39.13
CA ARG A 185 11.75 9.28 -38.79
C ARG A 185 11.96 8.24 -37.69
N VAL A 186 11.16 8.29 -36.63
CA VAL A 186 11.26 7.34 -35.49
C VAL A 186 11.02 5.92 -35.97
N LEU A 187 9.94 5.69 -36.73
CA LEU A 187 9.60 4.36 -37.25
C LEU A 187 10.67 3.82 -38.20
N ARG A 188 11.23 4.66 -39.08
CA ARG A 188 12.36 4.26 -39.95
C ARG A 188 13.60 3.85 -39.16
N ALA A 189 13.91 4.58 -38.09
CA ALA A 189 15.04 4.23 -37.21
C ALA A 189 14.77 2.93 -36.43
N ALA A 190 13.55 2.71 -35.94
CA ALA A 190 13.15 1.45 -35.29
C ALA A 190 13.23 0.26 -36.26
N ARG A 191 12.75 0.44 -37.51
CA ARG A 191 12.88 -0.55 -38.59
C ARG A 191 14.33 -0.85 -38.93
N LYS A 192 15.19 0.18 -39.04
CA LYS A 192 16.63 -0.01 -39.28
C LYS A 192 17.27 -0.82 -38.16
N LEU A 193 17.00 -0.48 -36.91
CA LEU A 193 17.49 -1.24 -35.75
C LEU A 193 17.06 -2.70 -35.82
N ALA A 194 15.78 -2.98 -36.09
CA ALA A 194 15.28 -4.35 -36.24
C ALA A 194 16.01 -5.11 -37.36
N ALA A 195 16.17 -4.50 -38.53
CA ALA A 195 16.88 -5.11 -39.66
C ALA A 195 18.35 -5.41 -39.35
N ASP A 196 19.04 -4.52 -38.63
CA ASP A 196 20.43 -4.73 -38.22
C ASP A 196 20.54 -5.90 -37.24
N LEU A 197 19.61 -6.01 -36.28
CA LEU A 197 19.55 -7.11 -35.31
C LEU A 197 19.23 -8.46 -35.96
N ILE A 198 18.32 -8.49 -36.94
CA ILE A 198 18.00 -9.71 -37.72
C ILE A 198 19.24 -10.24 -38.44
N LYS A 199 20.07 -9.35 -38.99
CA LYS A 199 21.32 -9.70 -39.68
C LYS A 199 22.46 -10.08 -38.75
N MET A 200 22.29 -9.98 -37.43
CA MET A 200 23.32 -10.36 -36.47
C MET A 200 23.72 -11.84 -36.67
N PRO A 201 25.02 -12.14 -36.89
CA PRO A 201 25.48 -13.51 -37.07
C PRO A 201 25.44 -14.25 -35.74
N LEU A 202 24.85 -15.45 -35.75
CA LEU A 202 24.73 -16.33 -34.58
C LEU A 202 25.12 -17.76 -34.99
N PRO A 203 26.43 -18.05 -35.13
CA PRO A 203 26.90 -19.33 -35.65
C PRO A 203 26.47 -20.50 -34.73
N GLY A 204 26.03 -21.59 -35.36
CA GLY A 204 25.55 -22.81 -34.69
C GLY A 204 24.23 -22.68 -33.93
N VAL A 205 23.62 -21.49 -33.90
CA VAL A 205 22.30 -21.29 -33.28
C VAL A 205 21.21 -21.60 -34.30
N ARG A 206 20.16 -22.32 -33.90
CA ARG A 206 19.03 -22.60 -34.80
C ARG A 206 18.36 -21.29 -35.24
N THR A 207 17.84 -21.26 -36.45
CA THR A 207 17.03 -20.14 -36.94
C THR A 207 15.57 -20.20 -36.51
N GLU A 208 15.12 -21.37 -36.06
CA GLU A 208 13.77 -21.62 -35.57
C GLU A 208 13.78 -22.54 -34.34
N PHE A 209 12.87 -22.28 -33.40
CA PHE A 209 12.66 -23.11 -32.22
C PHE A 209 11.17 -23.13 -31.87
N ASN A 210 10.59 -24.33 -31.73
CA ASN A 210 9.15 -24.53 -31.55
C ASN A 210 8.27 -23.83 -32.61
N GLY A 211 8.73 -23.79 -33.87
CA GLY A 211 7.99 -23.18 -34.99
C GLY A 211 7.93 -21.65 -34.97
N SER A 212 8.87 -20.99 -34.28
CA SER A 212 8.99 -19.53 -34.26
C SER A 212 10.43 -19.11 -34.53
N PRO A 213 10.67 -17.89 -35.06
CA PRO A 213 12.02 -17.36 -35.29
C PRO A 213 12.87 -17.42 -34.02
N PHE A 214 14.08 -17.95 -34.15
CA PHE A 214 15.00 -18.14 -33.04
C PHE A 214 16.42 -17.61 -33.35
N PRO A 215 17.10 -17.00 -32.37
CA PRO A 215 16.49 -16.45 -31.16
C PRO A 215 15.57 -15.27 -31.53
N GLY A 216 14.54 -15.04 -30.71
CA GLY A 216 13.62 -13.92 -30.89
C GLY A 216 14.34 -12.58 -30.94
N LEU A 217 13.74 -11.56 -31.56
CA LEU A 217 14.44 -10.30 -31.85
C LEU A 217 14.89 -9.57 -30.59
N HIS A 218 14.13 -9.69 -29.50
CA HIS A 218 14.49 -9.14 -28.20
C HIS A 218 15.74 -9.79 -27.58
N VAL A 219 15.98 -11.08 -27.83
CA VAL A 219 17.21 -11.77 -27.42
C VAL A 219 18.40 -11.25 -28.24
N ARG A 220 18.22 -11.03 -29.55
CA ARG A 220 19.23 -10.39 -30.41
C ARG A 220 19.56 -8.98 -29.93
N TRP A 221 18.54 -8.21 -29.54
CA TRP A 221 18.72 -6.90 -28.91
C TRP A 221 19.51 -6.98 -27.60
N TRP A 222 19.23 -7.94 -26.74
CA TRP A 222 20.03 -8.18 -25.53
C TRP A 222 21.47 -8.58 -25.84
N LEU A 223 21.72 -9.39 -26.87
CA LEU A 223 23.07 -9.75 -27.31
C LEU A 223 23.82 -8.52 -27.82
N ASP A 224 23.15 -7.64 -28.57
CA ASP A 224 23.74 -6.37 -29.02
C ASP A 224 24.13 -5.49 -27.83
N ALA A 225 23.20 -5.33 -26.88
CA ALA A 225 23.45 -4.61 -25.64
C ALA A 225 24.55 -5.27 -24.78
N ALA A 226 24.69 -6.60 -24.82
CA ALA A 226 25.68 -7.34 -24.06
C ALA A 226 27.09 -7.28 -24.66
N ARG A 227 27.26 -6.82 -25.91
CA ARG A 227 28.52 -6.93 -26.67
C ARG A 227 29.73 -6.44 -25.88
N THR A 228 29.63 -5.25 -25.29
CA THR A 228 30.71 -4.60 -24.54
C THR A 228 30.70 -4.88 -23.04
N ARG A 229 29.78 -5.72 -22.56
CA ARG A 229 29.45 -5.83 -21.13
C ARG A 229 29.67 -7.24 -20.62
N PRO A 230 30.82 -7.55 -19.98
CA PRO A 230 31.17 -8.92 -19.62
C PRO A 230 30.30 -9.50 -18.50
N ARG A 231 29.71 -8.65 -17.66
CA ARG A 231 28.95 -9.05 -16.47
C ARG A 231 27.57 -8.41 -16.51
N LEU A 232 26.52 -9.23 -16.54
CA LEU A 232 25.14 -8.77 -16.76
C LEU A 232 24.15 -9.42 -15.81
N LEU A 233 23.08 -8.69 -15.52
CA LEU A 233 21.89 -9.15 -14.81
C LEU A 233 20.68 -8.98 -15.74
N ASN A 234 20.07 -10.10 -16.15
CA ASN A 234 18.83 -10.07 -16.91
C ASN A 234 17.62 -10.20 -15.98
N MET A 235 16.89 -9.09 -15.86
CA MET A 235 15.68 -8.91 -15.06
C MET A 235 14.37 -9.12 -15.82
N GLY A 236 14.42 -9.69 -17.03
CA GLY A 236 13.23 -10.00 -17.81
C GLY A 236 12.19 -10.81 -17.02
N ASP A 237 10.92 -10.62 -17.33
CA ASP A 237 9.82 -11.38 -16.71
C ASP A 237 9.97 -12.90 -16.90
N THR A 238 9.23 -13.70 -16.12
CA THR A 238 9.22 -15.15 -16.32
C THR A 238 8.64 -15.50 -17.70
N GLY A 239 9.36 -16.30 -18.48
CA GLY A 239 8.96 -16.66 -19.85
C GLY A 239 9.50 -15.75 -20.96
N SER A 240 10.33 -14.75 -20.64
CA SER A 240 10.92 -13.82 -21.62
C SER A 240 12.24 -14.33 -22.24
N TYR A 241 12.42 -15.63 -22.41
CA TYR A 241 13.61 -16.22 -23.06
C TYR A 241 14.99 -15.87 -22.43
N LYS A 242 15.02 -15.69 -21.10
CA LYS A 242 16.26 -15.45 -20.34
C LYS A 242 17.29 -16.58 -20.51
N THR A 243 16.81 -17.82 -20.53
CA THR A 243 17.64 -19.02 -20.65
C THR A 243 18.38 -19.07 -22.00
N SER A 244 17.67 -18.89 -23.11
CA SER A 244 18.28 -18.86 -24.44
C SER A 244 19.25 -17.70 -24.62
N PHE A 245 18.93 -16.52 -24.08
CA PHE A 245 19.88 -15.39 -24.07
C PHE A 245 21.19 -15.77 -23.41
N ALA A 246 21.15 -16.32 -22.19
CA ALA A 246 22.36 -16.66 -21.45
C ALA A 246 23.19 -17.74 -22.18
N ALA A 247 22.54 -18.80 -22.66
CA ALA A 247 23.21 -19.87 -23.40
C ALA A 247 23.91 -19.35 -24.68
N ILE A 248 23.18 -18.59 -25.50
CA ILE A 248 23.70 -18.05 -26.77
C ILE A 248 24.81 -17.03 -26.49
N ALA A 249 24.64 -16.17 -25.49
CA ALA A 249 25.64 -15.17 -25.13
C ALA A 249 27.00 -15.81 -24.79
N MET A 250 27.02 -16.93 -24.06
CA MET A 250 28.28 -17.61 -23.72
C MET A 250 29.04 -18.02 -24.97
N ARG A 251 28.37 -18.64 -25.95
CA ARG A 251 29.01 -19.08 -27.20
C ARG A 251 29.39 -17.90 -28.11
N VAL A 252 28.47 -16.95 -28.32
CA VAL A 252 28.70 -15.75 -29.15
C VAL A 252 29.89 -14.92 -28.66
N PHE A 253 30.11 -14.89 -27.34
CA PHE A 253 31.23 -14.17 -26.74
C PHE A 253 32.45 -15.04 -26.43
N GLY A 254 32.50 -16.28 -26.97
CA GLY A 254 33.69 -17.12 -26.98
C GLY A 254 34.06 -17.75 -25.64
N CYS A 255 33.09 -18.01 -24.76
CA CYS A 255 33.27 -18.90 -23.62
C CYS A 255 33.40 -20.35 -24.12
N LYS A 256 34.41 -21.07 -23.62
CA LYS A 256 34.69 -22.46 -23.99
C LYS A 256 34.07 -23.45 -23.00
N ARG A 257 34.02 -23.07 -21.72
CA ARG A 257 33.45 -23.89 -20.64
C ARG A 257 32.59 -23.02 -19.75
N THR A 258 31.31 -23.33 -19.70
CA THR A 258 30.29 -22.57 -18.99
C THR A 258 29.74 -23.37 -17.82
N LEU A 259 29.80 -22.79 -16.63
CA LEU A 259 29.11 -23.31 -15.45
C LEU A 259 27.70 -22.71 -15.35
N VAL A 260 26.68 -23.55 -15.24
CA VAL A 260 25.29 -23.15 -15.03
C VAL A 260 24.87 -23.51 -13.60
N LEU A 261 24.55 -22.51 -12.80
CA LEU A 261 23.98 -22.67 -11.47
C LEU A 261 22.49 -22.44 -11.54
N CYS A 262 21.68 -23.41 -11.10
CA CYS A 262 20.23 -23.30 -11.14
C CYS A 262 19.56 -24.01 -9.94
N ALA A 263 18.24 -23.84 -9.79
CA ALA A 263 17.49 -24.63 -8.82
C ALA A 263 17.53 -26.13 -9.19
N PRO A 264 17.55 -27.06 -8.21
CA PRO A 264 17.72 -28.50 -8.50
C PRO A 264 16.71 -29.07 -9.51
N HIS A 265 15.47 -28.57 -9.49
CA HIS A 265 14.39 -28.97 -10.38
C HIS A 265 14.47 -28.35 -11.79
N ALA A 266 15.40 -27.42 -12.04
CA ALA A 266 15.58 -26.77 -13.34
C ALA A 266 16.71 -27.42 -14.17
N ARG A 267 17.51 -28.33 -13.59
CA ARG A 267 18.69 -28.92 -14.24
C ARG A 267 18.37 -29.62 -15.56
N GLU A 268 17.40 -30.53 -15.54
CA GLU A 268 16.95 -31.27 -16.73
C GLU A 268 16.35 -30.33 -17.78
N ASN A 269 15.65 -29.27 -17.35
CA ASN A 269 15.11 -28.27 -18.26
C ASN A 269 16.24 -27.52 -18.98
N TRP A 270 17.27 -27.10 -18.24
CA TRP A 270 18.47 -26.47 -18.82
C TRP A 270 19.17 -27.39 -19.81
N GLN A 271 19.36 -28.67 -19.50
CA GLN A 271 19.97 -29.63 -20.41
C GLN A 271 19.17 -29.73 -21.72
N ARG A 272 17.85 -29.98 -21.61
CA ARG A 272 16.96 -30.07 -22.78
C ARG A 272 16.97 -28.79 -23.62
N GLU A 273 16.92 -27.63 -22.97
CA GLU A 273 16.92 -26.34 -23.66
C GLU A 273 18.26 -26.08 -24.37
N LEU A 274 19.40 -26.34 -23.74
CA LEU A 274 20.72 -26.19 -24.35
C LEU A 274 20.86 -27.05 -25.61
N LEU A 275 20.51 -28.34 -25.55
CA LEU A 275 20.54 -29.24 -26.72
C LEU A 275 19.56 -28.80 -27.82
N GLY A 276 18.47 -28.12 -27.43
CA GLY A 276 17.46 -27.61 -28.35
C GLY A 276 17.83 -26.31 -29.08
N TYR A 277 18.70 -25.47 -28.53
CA TYR A 277 18.98 -24.13 -29.06
C TYR A 277 19.99 -24.11 -30.21
N PHE A 278 20.83 -25.13 -30.34
CA PHE A 278 21.89 -25.20 -31.34
C PHE A 278 21.58 -26.24 -32.43
N THR A 279 22.18 -26.07 -33.62
CA THR A 279 22.05 -27.02 -34.72
C THR A 279 22.70 -28.36 -34.37
N ALA A 280 22.39 -29.43 -35.09
CA ALA A 280 22.94 -30.75 -34.81
C ALA A 280 24.48 -30.79 -35.02
N GLU A 281 24.97 -30.01 -35.98
CA GLU A 281 26.40 -29.91 -36.31
C GLU A 281 27.19 -29.16 -35.23
N ASP A 282 26.53 -28.28 -34.48
CA ASP A 282 27.11 -27.45 -33.43
C ASP A 282 26.50 -27.76 -32.04
N GLU A 283 25.97 -28.97 -31.84
CA GLU A 283 25.32 -29.35 -30.58
C GLU A 283 26.33 -29.26 -29.41
N PRO A 284 26.01 -28.55 -28.31
CA PRO A 284 26.94 -28.41 -27.19
C PRO A 284 27.07 -29.71 -26.41
N SER A 285 28.27 -29.99 -25.89
CA SER A 285 28.43 -31.01 -24.86
C SER A 285 27.91 -30.50 -23.51
N VAL A 286 26.95 -31.22 -22.92
CA VAL A 286 26.27 -30.82 -21.68
C VAL A 286 26.38 -31.92 -20.62
N ARG A 287 26.85 -31.54 -19.43
CA ARG A 287 26.89 -32.41 -18.25
C ARG A 287 25.95 -31.91 -17.16
N VAL A 288 25.13 -32.80 -16.62
CA VAL A 288 24.29 -32.54 -15.44
C VAL A 288 24.92 -33.20 -14.22
N VAL A 289 25.22 -32.42 -13.19
CA VAL A 289 25.73 -32.94 -11.91
C VAL A 289 24.53 -33.19 -11.01
N GLU A 290 24.15 -34.47 -10.85
CA GLU A 290 23.04 -34.85 -9.99
C GLU A 290 23.45 -34.82 -8.52
N ASN A 291 24.58 -35.45 -8.22
CA ASN A 291 25.07 -35.71 -6.88
C ASN A 291 26.56 -35.39 -6.76
N ARG A 292 27.08 -35.36 -5.52
CA ARG A 292 28.50 -35.10 -5.25
C ARG A 292 29.46 -36.10 -5.91
N LYS A 293 29.01 -37.35 -6.13
CA LYS A 293 29.84 -38.38 -6.77
C LYS A 293 30.05 -38.12 -8.26
N ASP A 294 29.22 -37.28 -8.87
CA ASP A 294 29.25 -36.99 -10.30
C ASP A 294 30.14 -35.77 -10.63
N LEU A 295 30.99 -35.33 -9.68
CA LEU A 295 31.87 -34.16 -9.78
C LEU A 295 33.27 -34.46 -10.36
N ASP A 296 33.41 -35.52 -11.15
CA ASP A 296 34.65 -35.73 -11.90
C ASP A 296 34.73 -34.77 -13.10
N LEU A 297 35.32 -33.58 -12.93
CA LEU A 297 35.18 -32.43 -13.85
C LEU A 297 36.22 -32.35 -14.97
N ASP A 298 37.01 -33.41 -15.20
CA ASP A 298 38.08 -33.43 -16.22
C ASP A 298 37.60 -33.75 -17.64
N THR A 299 36.29 -33.67 -17.86
CA THR A 299 35.61 -34.20 -19.05
C THR A 299 35.42 -33.18 -20.19
N GLY A 300 35.88 -31.94 -20.00
CA GLY A 300 35.99 -30.96 -21.08
C GLY A 300 34.68 -30.44 -21.69
N GLU A 301 33.52 -30.67 -21.06
CA GLU A 301 32.24 -30.24 -21.61
C GLU A 301 32.09 -28.72 -21.69
N GLU A 302 31.34 -28.28 -22.69
CA GLU A 302 31.03 -26.88 -22.93
C GLU A 302 30.09 -26.32 -21.86
N PHE A 303 29.11 -27.09 -21.40
CA PHE A 303 28.21 -26.69 -20.32
C PHE A 303 28.17 -27.73 -19.19
N THR A 304 28.40 -27.27 -17.96
CA THR A 304 28.19 -28.07 -16.74
C THR A 304 27.07 -27.46 -15.91
N ILE A 305 26.02 -28.23 -15.62
CA ILE A 305 24.83 -27.78 -14.89
C ILE A 305 24.87 -28.32 -13.47
N VAL A 306 24.81 -27.42 -12.48
CA VAL A 306 24.89 -27.74 -11.05
C VAL A 306 23.73 -27.10 -10.29
N GLY A 307 23.12 -27.87 -9.40
CA GLY A 307 22.08 -27.36 -8.50
C GLY A 307 22.66 -26.54 -7.34
N TYR A 308 22.01 -25.45 -6.96
CA TYR A 308 22.40 -24.63 -5.80
C TYR A 308 22.58 -25.42 -4.50
N SER A 309 21.85 -26.52 -4.31
CA SER A 309 21.97 -27.39 -3.14
C SER A 309 23.33 -28.05 -3.03
N ALA A 310 24.03 -28.33 -4.15
CA ALA A 310 25.36 -28.93 -4.14
C ALA A 310 26.43 -27.96 -3.64
N LEU A 311 26.21 -26.64 -3.78
CA LEU A 311 27.16 -25.60 -3.37
C LEU A 311 27.30 -25.43 -1.86
N VAL A 312 26.51 -26.15 -1.05
CA VAL A 312 26.68 -26.15 0.41
C VAL A 312 27.91 -26.95 0.87
N HIS A 313 28.55 -27.69 -0.05
CA HIS A 313 29.72 -28.53 0.19
C HIS A 313 30.98 -27.90 -0.41
N GLU A 314 32.01 -27.69 0.40
CA GLU A 314 33.25 -26.99 0.00
C GLU A 314 34.05 -27.72 -1.08
N GLU A 315 34.04 -29.06 -1.04
CA GLU A 315 34.69 -29.88 -2.06
C GLU A 315 34.08 -29.65 -3.44
N THR A 316 32.75 -29.53 -3.52
CA THR A 316 32.06 -29.21 -4.77
C THR A 316 32.54 -27.87 -5.33
N VAL A 317 32.61 -26.83 -4.50
CA VAL A 317 33.09 -25.52 -4.92
C VAL A 317 34.54 -25.58 -5.39
N THR A 318 35.39 -26.33 -4.68
CA THR A 318 36.82 -26.48 -4.99
C THR A 318 37.02 -27.20 -6.32
N SER A 319 36.31 -28.31 -6.56
CA SER A 319 36.31 -28.98 -7.86
C SER A 319 35.84 -28.05 -8.97
N LEU A 320 34.76 -27.29 -8.75
CA LEU A 320 34.25 -26.36 -9.75
C LEU A 320 35.25 -25.23 -10.06
N CYS A 321 35.95 -24.68 -9.07
CA CYS A 321 37.03 -23.70 -9.30
C CYS A 321 38.18 -24.29 -10.14
N ALA A 322 38.52 -25.57 -9.94
CA ALA A 322 39.57 -26.25 -10.70
C ALA A 322 39.14 -26.59 -12.14
N GLY A 323 37.84 -26.59 -12.45
CA GLY A 323 37.29 -26.96 -13.75
C GLY A 323 37.55 -25.95 -14.89
N GLY A 324 38.26 -24.85 -14.65
CA GLY A 324 38.69 -23.94 -15.72
C GLY A 324 37.55 -23.27 -16.50
N TYR A 325 36.40 -23.03 -15.86
CA TYR A 325 35.25 -22.37 -16.49
C TYR A 325 35.52 -20.90 -16.79
N ASP A 326 35.25 -20.47 -18.02
CA ASP A 326 35.39 -19.08 -18.48
C ASP A 326 34.02 -18.41 -18.77
N GLY A 327 32.92 -19.15 -18.61
CA GLY A 327 31.55 -18.63 -18.55
C GLY A 327 30.84 -19.05 -17.25
N LEU A 328 30.02 -18.16 -16.69
CA LEU A 328 29.18 -18.47 -15.53
C LEU A 328 27.77 -17.92 -15.71
N ILE A 329 26.78 -18.80 -15.61
CA ILE A 329 25.35 -18.48 -15.60
C ILE A 329 24.80 -18.75 -14.18
N GLN A 330 24.13 -17.77 -13.60
CA GLN A 330 23.37 -17.93 -12.36
C GLN A 330 21.88 -17.74 -12.63
N ASP A 331 21.15 -18.84 -12.80
CA ASP A 331 19.71 -18.84 -12.98
C ASP A 331 18.98 -18.73 -11.65
N GLU A 332 17.89 -17.96 -11.60
CA GLU A 332 17.21 -17.57 -10.35
C GLU A 332 18.22 -17.12 -9.26
N CYS A 333 19.08 -16.16 -9.63
CA CYS A 333 20.26 -15.77 -8.84
C CYS A 333 19.96 -15.35 -7.38
N GLN A 334 18.69 -15.06 -7.05
CA GLN A 334 18.24 -14.86 -5.67
C GLN A 334 18.47 -16.09 -4.76
N TYR A 335 18.68 -17.30 -5.28
CA TYR A 335 19.03 -18.46 -4.44
C TYR A 335 20.47 -18.37 -3.86
N GLY A 336 21.32 -17.50 -4.41
CA GLY A 336 22.70 -17.23 -3.98
C GLY A 336 22.88 -16.02 -3.06
N LYS A 337 21.82 -15.48 -2.44
CA LYS A 337 21.81 -14.10 -1.92
C LYS A 337 22.05 -13.86 -0.42
N SER A 338 21.88 -14.86 0.46
CA SER A 338 21.77 -14.59 1.91
C SER A 338 22.99 -15.05 2.70
N ILE A 339 23.59 -14.19 3.53
CA ILE A 339 24.68 -14.51 4.47
C ILE A 339 24.12 -14.98 5.83
N GLY A 340 23.21 -15.97 5.83
CA GLY A 340 22.69 -16.64 7.04
C GLY A 340 22.79 -18.18 7.00
N THR A 341 22.75 -18.89 8.13
CA THR A 341 23.32 -20.23 8.45
C THR A 341 23.18 -21.43 7.48
N GLY A 342 22.47 -21.33 6.35
CA GLY A 342 22.54 -22.30 5.23
C GLY A 342 22.62 -21.63 3.85
N ALA A 343 21.87 -20.53 3.65
CA ALA A 343 21.99 -19.70 2.45
C ALA A 343 23.36 -19.02 2.33
N ALA A 344 24.06 -18.79 3.46
CA ALA A 344 25.38 -18.18 3.55
C ALA A 344 26.40 -19.00 2.78
N LYS A 345 26.34 -20.33 2.93
CA LYS A 345 27.25 -21.23 2.25
C LYS A 345 27.10 -21.11 0.74
N ARG A 346 25.86 -21.05 0.24
CA ARG A 346 25.58 -20.84 -1.19
C ARG A 346 26.08 -19.49 -1.68
N ALA A 347 25.80 -18.42 -0.94
CA ALA A 347 26.25 -17.07 -1.29
C ALA A 347 27.78 -16.97 -1.34
N LEU A 348 28.46 -17.49 -0.32
CA LEU A 348 29.93 -17.54 -0.25
C LEU A 348 30.53 -18.39 -1.37
N ALA A 349 29.92 -19.55 -1.67
CA ALA A 349 30.32 -20.40 -2.79
C ALA A 349 30.19 -19.65 -4.14
N THR A 350 29.07 -18.99 -4.38
CA THR A 350 28.86 -18.21 -5.62
C THR A 350 29.84 -17.05 -5.75
N LEU A 351 30.17 -16.38 -4.65
CA LEU A 351 31.18 -15.32 -4.61
C LEU A 351 32.58 -15.87 -4.93
N ARG A 352 32.93 -17.00 -4.31
CA ARG A 352 34.19 -17.69 -4.54
C ARG A 352 34.36 -18.07 -6.01
N LEU A 353 33.35 -18.72 -6.60
CA LEU A 353 33.33 -19.06 -8.02
C LEU A 353 33.49 -17.82 -8.90
N THR A 354 32.78 -16.74 -8.60
CA THR A 354 32.84 -15.52 -9.43
C THR A 354 34.20 -14.82 -9.39
N ARG A 355 34.95 -15.00 -8.30
CA ARG A 355 36.28 -14.41 -8.08
C ARG A 355 37.42 -15.28 -8.59
N GLU A 356 37.33 -16.60 -8.39
CA GLU A 356 38.42 -17.53 -8.68
C GLU A 356 38.38 -18.07 -10.12
N LEU A 357 37.21 -18.10 -10.76
CA LEU A 357 37.10 -18.53 -12.15
C LEU A 357 37.61 -17.44 -13.12
N PRO A 358 38.30 -17.81 -14.21
CA PRO A 358 38.77 -16.89 -15.25
C PRO A 358 37.62 -16.47 -16.19
N LEU A 359 36.56 -15.87 -15.62
CA LEU A 359 35.33 -15.54 -16.33
C LEU A 359 35.56 -14.47 -17.41
N LYS A 360 35.34 -14.84 -18.67
CA LYS A 360 35.10 -13.90 -19.78
C LYS A 360 33.70 -13.30 -19.70
N ARG A 361 32.72 -14.11 -19.29
CA ARG A 361 31.32 -13.71 -19.17
C ARG A 361 30.69 -14.21 -17.87
N PHE A 362 29.87 -13.34 -17.30
CA PHE A 362 29.00 -13.64 -16.18
C PHE A 362 27.59 -13.16 -16.52
N THR A 363 26.60 -14.02 -16.34
CA THR A 363 25.19 -13.67 -16.56
C THR A 363 24.34 -14.19 -15.42
N ALA A 364 23.73 -13.27 -14.68
CA ALA A 364 22.73 -13.58 -13.68
C ALA A 364 21.32 -13.40 -14.25
N LEU A 365 20.41 -14.31 -13.94
CA LEU A 365 19.03 -14.30 -14.41
C LEU A 365 18.10 -14.29 -13.20
N SER A 366 17.20 -13.30 -13.12
CA SER A 366 16.12 -13.31 -12.13
C SER A 366 15.09 -12.25 -12.44
N ALA A 367 13.80 -12.59 -12.41
CA ALA A 367 12.75 -11.58 -12.44
C ALA A 367 12.66 -10.77 -11.12
N THR A 368 13.30 -11.24 -10.05
CA THR A 368 13.25 -10.72 -8.67
C THR A 368 14.62 -10.89 -7.97
N PRO A 369 15.69 -10.22 -8.46
CA PRO A 369 17.06 -10.42 -7.97
C PRO A 369 17.25 -10.11 -6.48
N TRP A 370 16.44 -9.19 -5.94
CA TRP A 370 16.18 -9.08 -4.51
C TRP A 370 14.72 -9.36 -4.24
N GLU A 371 14.45 -10.18 -3.24
CA GLU A 371 13.07 -10.42 -2.84
C GLU A 371 12.70 -9.43 -1.76
N ASN A 372 13.28 -9.51 -0.57
CA ASN A 372 12.81 -8.71 0.57
C ASN A 372 13.56 -7.40 0.65
N ARG A 373 14.88 -7.51 0.79
CA ARG A 373 15.75 -6.39 1.12
C ARG A 373 16.69 -6.09 -0.04
N PRO A 374 16.89 -4.83 -0.41
CA PRO A 374 17.94 -4.46 -1.36
C PRO A 374 19.31 -4.99 -0.96
N GLU A 375 19.60 -5.10 0.34
CA GLU A 375 20.83 -5.67 0.88
C GLU A 375 21.08 -7.12 0.43
N GLU A 376 20.03 -7.85 0.03
CA GLU A 376 20.17 -9.21 -0.50
C GLU A 376 21.01 -9.26 -1.79
N ILE A 377 21.12 -8.17 -2.56
CA ILE A 377 21.94 -8.20 -3.79
C ILE A 377 23.43 -8.11 -3.53
N ALA A 378 23.89 -7.95 -2.27
CA ALA A 378 25.29 -7.63 -2.01
C ALA A 378 26.28 -8.60 -2.65
N ALA A 379 25.99 -9.91 -2.62
CA ALA A 379 26.80 -10.91 -3.30
C ALA A 379 26.77 -10.76 -4.84
N LEU A 380 25.59 -10.50 -5.39
CA LEU A 380 25.40 -10.29 -6.82
C LEU A 380 26.05 -8.97 -7.30
N ALA A 381 26.03 -7.92 -6.49
CA ALA A 381 26.64 -6.63 -6.76
C ALA A 381 28.16 -6.76 -6.94
N VAL A 382 28.81 -7.52 -6.06
CA VAL A 382 30.24 -7.88 -6.18
C VAL A 382 30.49 -8.70 -7.44
N ALA A 383 29.60 -9.64 -7.75
CA ALA A 383 29.71 -10.45 -8.96
C ALA A 383 29.56 -9.62 -10.25
N LEU A 384 28.76 -8.55 -10.25
CA LEU A 384 28.51 -7.70 -11.40
C LEU A 384 29.59 -6.62 -11.58
N ARG A 385 30.06 -6.01 -10.49
CA ARG A 385 31.00 -4.88 -10.48
C ARG A 385 32.17 -5.12 -9.50
N PRO A 386 32.97 -6.19 -9.68
CA PRO A 386 34.05 -6.53 -8.76
C PRO A 386 35.13 -5.43 -8.65
N GLU A 387 35.25 -4.57 -9.66
CA GLU A 387 36.15 -3.42 -9.67
C GLU A 387 35.69 -2.27 -8.78
N LEU A 388 34.39 -2.18 -8.48
CA LEU A 388 33.83 -1.22 -7.54
C LEU A 388 33.66 -1.82 -6.14
N PHE A 389 33.35 -3.12 -6.07
CA PHE A 389 33.04 -3.81 -4.81
C PHE A 389 33.86 -5.09 -4.70
N SER A 390 34.89 -5.04 -3.86
CA SER A 390 35.73 -6.21 -3.56
C SER A 390 35.04 -7.26 -2.67
N THR A 391 34.07 -6.86 -1.84
CA THR A 391 33.34 -7.73 -0.93
C THR A 391 31.88 -7.26 -0.74
N PRO A 392 30.96 -8.12 -0.27
CA PRO A 392 29.59 -7.70 0.04
C PRO A 392 29.54 -6.55 1.05
N GLU A 393 30.46 -6.53 2.02
CA GLU A 393 30.57 -5.49 3.04
C GLU A 393 30.94 -4.14 2.43
N SER A 394 31.82 -4.09 1.42
CA SER A 394 32.17 -2.83 0.75
C SER A 394 30.99 -2.28 -0.06
N PHE A 395 30.19 -3.14 -0.69
CA PHE A 395 28.92 -2.73 -1.29
C PHE A 395 27.94 -2.18 -0.25
N LEU A 396 27.75 -2.85 0.88
CA LEU A 396 26.85 -2.37 1.94
C LEU A 396 27.34 -1.04 2.55
N ALA A 397 28.66 -0.90 2.73
CA ALA A 397 29.30 0.31 3.24
C ALA A 397 29.21 1.50 2.28
N SER A 398 29.14 1.26 0.97
CA SER A 398 28.96 2.32 -0.05
C SER A 398 27.63 3.06 0.07
N GLY A 399 26.66 2.50 0.81
CA GLY A 399 25.31 3.05 0.91
C GLY A 399 24.41 2.73 -0.29
N ALA A 400 24.91 2.07 -1.34
CA ALA A 400 24.14 1.72 -2.55
C ALA A 400 22.89 0.87 -2.25
N ALA A 401 22.98 -0.08 -1.32
CA ALA A 401 21.82 -0.87 -0.86
C ALA A 401 20.72 -0.01 -0.20
N LYS A 402 21.06 1.20 0.25
CA LYS A 402 20.14 2.15 0.87
C LYS A 402 19.62 3.19 -0.11
N ASN A 403 20.20 3.26 -1.30
CA ASN A 403 19.99 4.34 -2.26
C ASN A 403 19.71 3.75 -3.67
N PRO A 404 18.43 3.70 -4.10
CA PRO A 404 18.04 3.14 -5.40
C PRO A 404 18.64 3.91 -6.59
N ARG A 405 18.83 5.23 -6.47
CA ARG A 405 19.44 6.02 -7.54
C ARG A 405 20.90 5.67 -7.68
N LEU A 406 21.65 5.63 -6.57
CA LEU A 406 23.04 5.19 -6.58
C LEU A 406 23.15 3.78 -7.14
N LEU A 407 22.26 2.87 -6.74
CA LEU A 407 22.22 1.52 -7.32
C LEU A 407 22.03 1.55 -8.84
N ARG A 408 21.17 2.41 -9.38
CA ARG A 408 21.07 2.57 -10.84
C ARG A 408 22.33 3.09 -11.46
N GLU A 409 22.89 4.18 -10.96
CA GLU A 409 24.07 4.76 -11.60
C GLU A 409 25.22 3.73 -11.62
N LEU A 410 25.30 2.89 -10.58
CA LEU A 410 26.28 1.80 -10.48
C LEU A 410 25.98 0.58 -11.38
N PHE A 411 24.72 0.27 -11.68
CA PHE A 411 24.34 -0.98 -12.38
C PHE A 411 23.54 -0.78 -13.67
N SER A 412 23.30 0.46 -14.11
CA SER A 412 22.45 0.79 -15.27
C SER A 412 22.94 0.15 -16.55
N GLU A 413 24.26 -0.01 -16.70
CA GLU A 413 24.85 -0.69 -17.84
C GLU A 413 24.73 -2.21 -17.70
N GLN A 414 24.68 -2.75 -16.49
CA GLN A 414 24.70 -4.19 -16.24
C GLN A 414 23.30 -4.82 -16.29
N ILE A 415 22.22 -4.04 -16.25
CA ILE A 415 20.85 -4.56 -16.15
C ILE A 415 20.18 -4.59 -17.53
N LEU A 416 19.62 -5.75 -17.88
CA LEU A 416 18.73 -5.94 -19.02
C LEU A 416 17.32 -6.22 -18.51
N GLU A 417 16.29 -5.58 -19.07
CA GLU A 417 14.90 -5.79 -18.65
C GLU A 417 13.97 -5.87 -19.87
N ILE A 418 12.99 -6.76 -19.79
CA ILE A 418 11.84 -6.80 -20.70
C ILE A 418 10.61 -7.35 -19.98
N GLU A 419 9.44 -6.79 -20.30
CA GLU A 419 8.17 -7.33 -19.80
C GLU A 419 7.67 -8.43 -20.74
N LEU A 420 7.01 -9.46 -20.18
CA LEU A 420 6.54 -10.60 -20.98
C LEU A 420 5.54 -10.20 -22.07
N ARG A 421 4.72 -9.20 -21.80
CA ARG A 421 3.72 -8.67 -22.76
C ARG A 421 4.33 -7.98 -23.98
N GLU A 422 5.62 -7.63 -23.92
CA GLU A 422 6.29 -7.01 -25.06
C GLU A 422 6.75 -8.05 -26.07
N VAL A 423 6.86 -9.31 -25.66
CA VAL A 423 7.46 -10.38 -26.45
C VAL A 423 6.46 -11.44 -26.87
N THR A 424 5.30 -11.54 -26.23
CA THR A 424 4.36 -12.65 -26.46
C THR A 424 2.92 -12.17 -26.55
N ASP A 425 2.14 -12.72 -27.49
CA ASP A 425 0.67 -12.59 -27.48
C ASP A 425 0.16 -13.41 -26.31
N LEU A 426 -0.25 -12.74 -25.25
CA LEU A 426 -0.92 -13.40 -24.18
C LEU A 426 -2.38 -13.01 -24.22
N PRO A 427 -3.31 -13.98 -24.06
CA PRO A 427 -4.71 -13.66 -23.83
C PRO A 427 -4.84 -12.63 -22.70
N PRO A 428 -5.86 -11.75 -22.76
CA PRO A 428 -6.01 -10.69 -21.78
C PRO A 428 -6.10 -11.25 -20.35
N ILE A 429 -5.49 -10.54 -19.41
CA ILE A 429 -5.54 -10.82 -17.97
C ILE A 429 -6.28 -9.69 -17.23
N THR A 430 -7.24 -10.04 -16.38
CA THR A 430 -8.09 -9.08 -15.65
C THR A 430 -8.12 -9.37 -14.13
N PRO A 431 -7.83 -8.39 -13.25
CA PRO A 431 -7.28 -7.07 -13.60
C PRO A 431 -5.88 -7.21 -14.21
N ARG A 432 -5.35 -6.11 -14.75
CA ARG A 432 -3.99 -6.12 -15.29
C ARG A 432 -3.00 -6.10 -14.11
N PRO A 433 -1.99 -7.00 -14.05
CA PRO A 433 -1.05 -7.06 -12.92
C PRO A 433 -0.26 -5.77 -12.63
N TRP A 434 -0.10 -4.90 -13.63
CA TRP A 434 0.54 -3.59 -13.49
C TRP A 434 -0.41 -2.49 -13.01
N GLU A 435 -1.72 -2.73 -12.98
CA GLU A 435 -2.75 -1.83 -12.44
C GLU A 435 -3.16 -2.28 -11.03
N ASP A 436 -3.51 -3.56 -10.85
CA ASP A 436 -3.77 -4.17 -9.54
C ASP A 436 -3.20 -5.57 -9.49
N LEU A 437 -1.99 -5.71 -8.96
CA LEU A 437 -1.32 -7.01 -8.83
C LEU A 437 -2.14 -8.01 -8.00
N PHE A 438 -2.93 -7.57 -7.03
CA PHE A 438 -3.53 -8.43 -6.02
C PHE A 438 -4.96 -8.88 -6.35
N GLY A 439 -5.69 -8.14 -7.19
CA GLY A 439 -7.06 -8.49 -7.58
C GLY A 439 -7.98 -8.64 -6.37
N ALA A 440 -7.78 -7.77 -5.37
CA ALA A 440 -8.42 -7.92 -4.07
C ALA A 440 -9.92 -7.67 -4.17
N VAL A 441 -10.72 -8.58 -3.61
CA VAL A 441 -12.17 -8.45 -3.50
C VAL A 441 -12.51 -8.35 -2.01
N PRO A 442 -13.02 -7.20 -1.51
CA PRO A 442 -13.44 -7.09 -0.13
C PRO A 442 -14.61 -8.04 0.15
N VAL A 443 -14.51 -8.82 1.22
CA VAL A 443 -15.55 -9.74 1.68
C VAL A 443 -15.83 -9.46 3.16
N GLN A 444 -17.09 -9.17 3.49
CA GLN A 444 -17.50 -8.94 4.87
C GLN A 444 -17.58 -10.27 5.62
N PRO A 445 -16.88 -10.45 6.76
CA PRO A 445 -16.94 -11.68 7.51
C PRO A 445 -18.35 -11.89 8.12
N PHE A 446 -18.85 -13.12 8.08
CA PHE A 446 -20.07 -13.48 8.82
C PHE A 446 -19.90 -13.17 10.32
N PRO A 447 -20.99 -12.83 11.04
CA PRO A 447 -20.91 -12.52 12.48
C PRO A 447 -20.19 -13.60 13.30
N ARG A 448 -20.46 -14.89 13.00
CA ARG A 448 -19.80 -16.03 13.67
C ARG A 448 -18.30 -16.09 13.38
N HIS A 449 -17.91 -15.89 12.12
CA HIS A 449 -16.49 -15.83 11.73
C HIS A 449 -15.79 -14.67 12.44
N ARG A 450 -16.40 -13.48 12.45
CA ARG A 450 -15.85 -12.31 13.13
C ARG A 450 -15.68 -12.55 14.63
N ALA A 451 -16.66 -13.17 15.29
CA ALA A 451 -16.56 -13.49 16.71
C ALA A 451 -15.38 -14.43 17.03
N ILE A 452 -15.16 -15.46 16.21
CA ILE A 452 -14.01 -16.37 16.34
C ILE A 452 -12.69 -15.60 16.12
N TYR A 453 -12.62 -14.80 15.05
CA TYR A 453 -11.43 -13.99 14.77
C TYR A 453 -11.10 -13.04 15.92
N ALA A 454 -12.08 -12.30 16.42
CA ALA A 454 -11.92 -11.37 17.55
C ALA A 454 -11.44 -12.08 18.81
N ARG A 455 -11.98 -13.28 19.11
CA ARG A 455 -11.49 -14.09 20.23
C ARG A 455 -10.01 -14.45 20.06
N VAL A 456 -9.61 -14.94 18.88
CA VAL A 456 -8.21 -15.32 18.61
C VAL A 456 -7.30 -14.09 18.67
N HIS A 457 -7.78 -12.93 18.24
CA HIS A 457 -7.07 -11.67 18.27
C HIS A 457 -6.85 -11.16 19.70
N ASP A 458 -7.92 -11.10 20.48
CA ASP A 458 -7.93 -10.56 21.83
C ASP A 458 -7.46 -11.57 22.90
N ASP A 459 -7.18 -12.83 22.52
CA ASP A 459 -6.60 -13.83 23.43
C ASP A 459 -5.17 -13.46 23.83
N GLU A 460 -5.02 -12.96 25.05
CA GLU A 460 -3.74 -12.65 25.71
C GLU A 460 -3.25 -13.78 26.63
N SER A 461 -4.03 -14.86 26.79
CA SER A 461 -3.67 -15.96 27.70
C SER A 461 -2.42 -16.70 27.24
N GLU A 462 -2.13 -16.67 25.94
CA GLU A 462 -0.93 -17.21 25.34
C GLU A 462 0.04 -16.09 24.94
N LYS A 463 1.21 -16.05 25.60
CA LYS A 463 2.33 -15.16 25.21
C LYS A 463 3.00 -15.67 23.94
N LEU A 464 2.30 -15.58 22.82
CA LEU A 464 2.80 -15.99 21.51
C LEU A 464 3.82 -14.99 20.96
N ARG A 465 4.78 -15.50 20.18
CA ARG A 465 5.63 -14.63 19.36
C ARG A 465 4.76 -13.96 18.29
N PRO A 466 5.07 -12.72 17.85
CA PRO A 466 4.29 -12.03 16.83
C PRO A 466 4.02 -12.84 15.55
N ALA A 467 5.01 -13.60 15.08
CA ALA A 467 4.87 -14.46 13.90
C ALA A 467 3.86 -15.61 14.12
N GLU A 468 3.82 -16.19 15.31
CA GLU A 468 2.87 -17.26 15.66
C GLU A 468 1.45 -16.71 15.79
N LYS A 469 1.28 -15.55 16.43
CA LYS A 469 -0.01 -14.85 16.53
C LYS A 469 -0.53 -14.47 15.14
N ALA A 470 0.33 -13.92 14.28
CA ALA A 470 -0.03 -13.57 12.90
C ALA A 470 -0.44 -14.82 12.10
N LEU A 471 0.28 -15.93 12.24
CA LEU A 471 -0.10 -17.19 11.62
C LEU A 471 -1.48 -17.68 12.13
N ARG A 472 -1.74 -17.60 13.43
CA ARG A 472 -3.06 -17.98 13.99
C ARG A 472 -4.18 -17.09 13.48
N LEU A 473 -3.96 -15.77 13.38
CA LEU A 473 -4.94 -14.86 12.80
C LEU A 473 -5.17 -15.12 11.32
N LEU A 474 -4.13 -15.47 10.57
CA LEU A 474 -4.26 -15.87 9.16
C LEU A 474 -5.06 -17.15 9.01
N LEU A 475 -4.88 -18.13 9.90
CA LEU A 475 -5.71 -19.33 9.95
C LEU A 475 -7.15 -19.00 10.32
N ALA A 476 -7.35 -18.13 11.33
CA ALA A 476 -8.66 -17.64 11.73
C ALA A 476 -9.40 -17.01 10.56
N ALA A 477 -8.76 -16.09 9.83
CA ALA A 477 -9.33 -15.42 8.67
C ALA A 477 -9.52 -16.36 7.46
N THR A 478 -8.63 -17.35 7.28
CA THR A 478 -8.73 -18.28 6.14
C THR A 478 -9.87 -19.27 6.35
N HIS A 479 -9.83 -19.99 7.47
CA HIS A 479 -10.78 -21.04 7.78
C HIS A 479 -10.74 -21.34 9.29
N PRO A 480 -11.69 -20.79 10.09
CA PRO A 480 -11.70 -20.95 11.55
C PRO A 480 -11.55 -22.38 12.08
N PRO A 481 -12.11 -23.44 11.44
CA PRO A 481 -11.90 -24.83 11.86
C PRO A 481 -10.43 -25.26 11.98
N LEU A 482 -9.49 -24.61 11.28
CA LEU A 482 -8.04 -24.86 11.42
C LEU A 482 -7.50 -24.54 12.82
N LEU A 483 -8.30 -23.88 13.66
CA LEU A 483 -7.95 -23.51 15.04
C LEU A 483 -8.40 -24.52 16.08
N ALA A 484 -9.18 -25.54 15.71
CA ALA A 484 -9.81 -26.46 16.67
C ALA A 484 -8.79 -27.13 17.62
N GLY A 485 -7.60 -27.46 17.12
CA GLY A 485 -6.50 -28.02 17.92
C GLY A 485 -5.42 -27.02 18.34
N ARG A 486 -5.60 -25.72 18.07
CA ARG A 486 -4.55 -24.68 18.24
C ARG A 486 -4.92 -23.59 19.25
N VAL A 487 -6.16 -23.58 19.73
CA VAL A 487 -6.69 -22.63 20.71
C VAL A 487 -7.60 -23.41 21.64
N THR A 488 -7.60 -23.05 22.93
CA THR A 488 -8.53 -23.66 23.90
C THR A 488 -9.92 -23.05 23.75
N TRP A 489 -10.88 -23.86 23.30
CA TRP A 489 -12.26 -23.46 23.09
C TRP A 489 -13.17 -23.99 24.21
N PRO A 490 -14.17 -23.20 24.66
CA PRO A 490 -15.27 -23.72 25.45
C PRO A 490 -15.99 -24.83 24.69
N THR A 491 -16.50 -25.86 25.36
CA THR A 491 -17.15 -27.02 24.73
C THR A 491 -18.25 -26.62 23.73
N HIS A 492 -19.03 -25.58 24.05
CA HIS A 492 -20.08 -25.08 23.16
C HIS A 492 -19.56 -24.34 21.90
N ALA A 493 -18.32 -23.85 21.91
CA ALA A 493 -17.69 -23.17 20.79
C ALA A 493 -16.99 -24.13 19.81
N MET A 494 -16.79 -25.40 20.20
CA MET A 494 -16.16 -26.42 19.36
C MET A 494 -17.08 -26.93 18.24
N GLU A 495 -18.38 -27.06 18.50
CA GLU A 495 -19.31 -27.63 17.51
C GLU A 495 -19.42 -26.77 16.22
N PRO A 496 -19.53 -25.43 16.30
CA PRO A 496 -19.48 -24.58 15.11
C PRO A 496 -18.18 -24.72 14.30
N LEU A 497 -17.05 -25.02 14.95
CA LEU A 497 -15.75 -25.18 14.27
C LEU A 497 -15.67 -26.45 13.43
N LYS A 498 -16.70 -27.30 13.40
CA LYS A 498 -16.78 -28.44 12.48
C LYS A 498 -17.49 -28.10 11.16
N ASP A 499 -18.26 -27.01 11.10
CA ASP A 499 -19.02 -26.62 9.91
C ASP A 499 -18.22 -25.66 9.02
N TRP A 500 -18.04 -26.05 7.76
CA TRP A 500 -17.38 -25.20 6.75
C TRP A 500 -18.08 -23.86 6.55
N ARG A 501 -19.41 -23.79 6.79
CA ARG A 501 -20.23 -22.57 6.65
C ARG A 501 -19.83 -21.46 7.62
N VAL A 502 -19.06 -21.78 8.67
CA VAL A 502 -18.46 -20.75 9.52
C VAL A 502 -17.40 -19.96 8.77
N SER A 503 -16.73 -20.54 7.76
CA SER A 503 -15.77 -19.82 6.92
C SER A 503 -16.45 -19.05 5.79
N THR A 504 -16.54 -17.74 5.97
CA THR A 504 -16.92 -16.78 4.93
C THR A 504 -16.14 -16.96 3.62
N LYS A 505 -14.83 -17.25 3.68
CA LYS A 505 -14.02 -17.44 2.46
C LYS A 505 -14.37 -18.72 1.72
N LEU A 506 -14.69 -19.80 2.43
CA LEU A 506 -15.12 -21.04 1.78
C LEU A 506 -16.52 -20.90 1.18
N ASP A 507 -17.43 -20.16 1.81
CA ASP A 507 -18.71 -19.81 1.21
C ASP A 507 -18.54 -18.98 -0.07
N TRP A 508 -17.73 -17.93 0.00
CA TRP A 508 -17.35 -17.14 -1.17
C TRP A 508 -16.73 -18.00 -2.27
N LEU A 509 -15.80 -18.89 -1.91
CA LEU A 509 -15.11 -19.78 -2.85
C LEU A 509 -16.09 -20.74 -3.53
N LYS A 510 -17.00 -21.36 -2.76
CA LYS A 510 -18.01 -22.26 -3.30
C LYS A 510 -18.89 -21.57 -4.32
N ARG A 511 -19.36 -20.35 -4.01
CA ARG A 511 -20.12 -19.52 -4.95
C ARG A 511 -19.31 -19.15 -6.18
N PHE A 512 -18.08 -18.66 -5.98
CA PHE A 512 -17.17 -18.29 -7.06
C PHE A 512 -16.96 -19.42 -8.07
N ILE A 513 -16.76 -20.64 -7.57
CA ILE A 513 -16.61 -21.85 -8.40
C ILE A 513 -17.93 -22.21 -9.08
N THR A 514 -19.03 -22.27 -8.33
CA THR A 514 -20.34 -22.67 -8.86
C THR A 514 -20.77 -21.79 -10.03
N GLU A 515 -20.53 -20.48 -9.95
CA GLU A 515 -20.85 -19.51 -11.00
C GLU A 515 -20.00 -19.66 -12.28
N ARG A 516 -18.86 -20.38 -12.22
CA ARG A 516 -17.83 -20.36 -13.27
C ARG A 516 -17.46 -21.73 -13.83
N ILE A 517 -17.62 -22.80 -13.06
CA ILE A 517 -17.09 -24.13 -13.38
C ILE A 517 -17.62 -24.70 -14.71
N ALA A 518 -18.81 -24.28 -15.14
CA ALA A 518 -19.42 -24.70 -16.41
C ALA A 518 -18.58 -24.31 -17.64
N THR A 519 -17.94 -23.14 -17.63
CA THR A 519 -17.17 -22.63 -18.79
C THR A 519 -15.72 -22.33 -18.47
N GLN A 520 -15.28 -22.48 -17.23
CA GLN A 520 -13.95 -22.05 -16.80
C GLN A 520 -13.19 -23.17 -16.11
N LYS A 521 -11.86 -23.11 -16.24
CA LYS A 521 -10.95 -23.77 -15.31
C LYS A 521 -10.62 -22.82 -14.16
N ILE A 522 -10.45 -23.36 -12.96
CA ILE A 522 -10.33 -22.58 -11.73
C ILE A 522 -9.11 -23.05 -10.95
N VAL A 523 -8.22 -22.12 -10.64
CA VAL A 523 -7.05 -22.34 -9.79
C VAL A 523 -7.28 -21.72 -8.43
N ILE A 524 -6.97 -22.46 -7.37
CA ILE A 524 -7.08 -22.02 -5.98
C ILE A 524 -5.69 -22.10 -5.38
N GLY A 525 -5.04 -20.96 -5.18
CA GLY A 525 -3.76 -20.86 -4.49
C GLY A 525 -3.94 -20.86 -2.97
N SER A 526 -3.08 -21.59 -2.26
CA SER A 526 -2.89 -21.40 -0.83
C SER A 526 -1.58 -20.66 -0.57
N GLY A 527 -1.68 -19.45 -0.02
CA GLY A 527 -0.53 -18.68 0.48
C GLY A 527 0.06 -19.26 1.77
N LEU A 528 -0.67 -20.18 2.42
CA LEU A 528 -0.25 -20.88 3.64
C LEU A 528 0.01 -22.35 3.32
N TYR A 529 1.18 -22.84 3.69
CA TYR A 529 1.41 -24.28 3.79
C TYR A 529 0.95 -24.74 5.18
N ALA A 530 -0.34 -25.07 5.29
CA ALA A 530 -0.99 -25.41 6.54
C ALA A 530 -1.75 -26.74 6.43
N GLU A 531 -1.72 -27.50 7.53
CA GLU A 531 -2.55 -28.69 7.75
C GLU A 531 -4.02 -28.34 7.50
N GLY A 532 -4.74 -29.24 6.83
CA GLY A 532 -6.13 -29.05 6.46
C GLY A 532 -6.38 -28.20 5.22
N ILE A 533 -5.39 -27.42 4.72
CA ILE A 533 -5.52 -26.68 3.45
C ILE A 533 -4.80 -27.41 2.31
N THR A 534 -3.47 -27.46 2.37
CA THR A 534 -2.60 -28.08 1.35
C THR A 534 -1.65 -29.12 1.94
N ARG A 535 -1.77 -29.40 3.25
CA ARG A 535 -1.08 -30.50 3.94
C ARG A 535 -2.13 -31.36 4.64
N MET A 536 -1.88 -32.67 4.70
CA MET A 536 -2.74 -33.64 5.41
C MET A 536 -2.86 -33.27 6.89
N SER A 537 -4.04 -33.46 7.49
CA SER A 537 -4.30 -33.15 8.90
C SER A 537 -3.87 -34.27 9.86
N SER A 538 -3.84 -35.50 9.39
CA SER A 538 -3.31 -36.68 10.06
C SER A 538 -2.51 -37.55 9.07
N GLU A 539 -1.72 -38.51 9.58
CA GLU A 539 -1.05 -39.50 8.72
C GLU A 539 -2.04 -40.48 8.04
N ASP A 540 -3.25 -40.61 8.61
CA ASP A 540 -4.31 -41.48 8.11
C ASP A 540 -5.19 -40.80 7.04
N ASP A 541 -5.08 -39.47 6.89
CA ASP A 541 -5.88 -38.72 5.92
C ASP A 541 -5.28 -38.85 4.51
N GLU A 542 -6.03 -39.39 3.56
CA GLU A 542 -5.59 -39.47 2.15
C GLU A 542 -5.52 -38.09 1.45
N THR A 543 -6.15 -37.04 2.00
CA THR A 543 -6.30 -35.74 1.32
C THR A 543 -6.49 -34.59 2.33
N PRO A 544 -5.92 -33.39 2.09
CA PRO A 544 -6.20 -32.21 2.91
C PRO A 544 -7.69 -31.87 2.97
N TRP A 545 -8.16 -31.40 4.13
CA TRP A 545 -9.59 -31.15 4.39
C TRP A 545 -10.25 -30.24 3.33
N VAL A 546 -9.62 -29.13 2.92
CA VAL A 546 -10.18 -28.22 1.89
C VAL A 546 -10.32 -28.94 0.54
N ALA A 547 -9.32 -29.73 0.14
CA ALA A 547 -9.42 -30.54 -1.07
C ALA A 547 -10.55 -31.56 -0.98
N GLN A 548 -10.74 -32.20 0.18
CA GLN A 548 -11.85 -33.11 0.41
C GLN A 548 -13.22 -32.42 0.30
N GLN A 549 -13.36 -31.20 0.83
CA GLN A 549 -14.58 -30.41 0.66
C GLN A 549 -14.84 -30.03 -0.81
N LEU A 550 -13.80 -29.61 -1.54
CA LEU A 550 -13.94 -29.31 -2.98
C LEU A 550 -14.39 -30.54 -3.77
N ARG A 551 -13.80 -31.72 -3.50
CA ARG A 551 -14.23 -32.99 -4.11
C ARG A 551 -15.65 -33.37 -3.75
N THR A 552 -16.08 -33.08 -2.52
CA THR A 552 -17.47 -33.29 -2.08
C THR A 552 -18.45 -32.40 -2.83
N TRP A 553 -18.08 -31.15 -3.12
CA TRP A 553 -18.95 -30.20 -3.82
C TRP A 553 -18.98 -30.38 -5.34
N PHE A 554 -17.85 -30.75 -5.96
CA PHE A 554 -17.67 -30.69 -7.42
C PHE A 554 -17.21 -32.01 -8.06
N GLY A 555 -17.00 -33.06 -7.27
CA GLY A 555 -16.58 -34.38 -7.74
C GLY A 555 -15.07 -34.63 -7.69
N LYS A 556 -14.68 -35.88 -7.44
CA LYS A 556 -13.28 -36.30 -7.28
C LYS A 556 -12.44 -36.07 -8.55
N ASP A 557 -13.03 -36.31 -9.72
CA ASP A 557 -12.32 -36.23 -11.00
C ASP A 557 -12.13 -34.80 -11.51
N GLN A 558 -12.93 -33.85 -11.04
CA GLN A 558 -12.80 -32.45 -11.41
C GLN A 558 -11.73 -31.71 -10.61
N VAL A 559 -11.35 -32.23 -9.44
CA VAL A 559 -10.48 -31.53 -8.47
C VAL A 559 -9.10 -32.19 -8.38
N LEU A 560 -8.09 -31.48 -8.85
CA LEU A 560 -6.67 -31.84 -8.74
C LEU A 560 -6.00 -31.07 -7.60
N VAL A 561 -5.01 -31.70 -6.96
CA VAL A 561 -4.23 -31.10 -5.86
C VAL A 561 -2.74 -31.17 -6.20
N LEU A 562 -2.09 -30.01 -6.25
CA LEU A 562 -0.65 -29.89 -6.50
C LEU A 562 0.04 -29.23 -5.29
N ASP A 563 0.68 -30.04 -4.46
CA ASP A 563 1.43 -29.58 -3.29
C ASP A 563 2.86 -30.14 -3.24
N GLY A 564 3.51 -30.04 -2.08
CA GLY A 564 4.88 -30.49 -1.87
C GLY A 564 5.03 -32.01 -1.69
N THR A 565 3.93 -32.74 -1.54
CA THR A 565 3.90 -34.20 -1.35
C THR A 565 3.79 -34.97 -2.67
N VAL A 566 3.39 -34.30 -3.76
CA VAL A 566 3.32 -34.92 -5.08
C VAL A 566 4.74 -35.21 -5.59
N GLY A 567 5.04 -36.50 -5.80
CA GLY A 567 6.36 -37.00 -6.17
C GLY A 567 6.99 -36.27 -7.37
N LEU A 568 8.23 -35.82 -7.17
CA LEU A 568 9.03 -35.10 -8.18
C LEU A 568 9.75 -36.02 -9.17
N HIS A 569 9.91 -37.29 -8.82
CA HIS A 569 10.63 -38.28 -9.62
C HIS A 569 9.67 -39.36 -10.09
N GLY A 570 9.71 -39.66 -11.39
CA GLY A 570 9.15 -40.89 -11.94
C GLY A 570 10.17 -42.02 -11.87
N SER A 571 9.74 -43.25 -12.14
CA SER A 571 10.68 -44.32 -12.49
C SER A 571 11.44 -43.96 -13.77
N ALA A 572 12.64 -44.52 -13.97
CA ALA A 572 13.50 -44.16 -15.11
C ALA A 572 12.74 -44.26 -16.46
N GLY A 573 12.62 -43.13 -17.16
CA GLY A 573 11.90 -43.02 -18.43
C GLY A 573 10.39 -42.74 -18.33
N GLU A 574 9.81 -42.69 -17.13
CA GLU A 574 8.41 -42.36 -16.90
C GLU A 574 8.24 -40.92 -16.40
N ALA A 575 7.13 -40.28 -16.82
CA ALA A 575 6.76 -38.97 -16.30
C ALA A 575 6.48 -39.07 -14.79
N SER A 576 6.97 -38.11 -14.02
CA SER A 576 6.71 -38.06 -12.58
C SER A 576 5.21 -37.94 -12.28
N PRO A 577 4.73 -38.39 -11.10
CA PRO A 577 3.34 -38.17 -10.68
C PRO A 577 2.90 -36.70 -10.81
N ARG A 578 3.83 -35.79 -10.54
CA ARG A 578 3.65 -34.35 -10.71
C ARG A 578 3.44 -33.94 -12.16
N GLU A 579 4.26 -34.43 -13.08
CA GLU A 579 4.13 -34.15 -14.51
C GLU A 579 2.84 -34.73 -15.09
N LEU A 580 2.44 -35.93 -14.66
CA LEU A 580 1.17 -36.53 -15.05
C LEU A 580 -0.02 -35.68 -14.59
N LEU A 581 0.01 -35.17 -13.36
CA LEU A 581 -1.03 -34.28 -12.84
C LEU A 581 -1.07 -32.96 -13.61
N ILE A 582 0.08 -32.35 -13.88
CA ILE A 582 0.18 -31.12 -14.69
C ILE A 582 -0.33 -31.37 -16.11
N ARG A 583 0.06 -32.49 -16.73
CA ARG A 583 -0.43 -32.87 -18.06
C ARG A 583 -1.94 -32.99 -18.07
N ARG A 584 -2.52 -33.71 -17.10
CA ARG A 584 -3.98 -33.81 -16.94
C ARG A 584 -4.61 -32.43 -16.80
N TRP A 585 -4.11 -31.57 -15.90
CA TRP A 585 -4.61 -30.19 -15.76
C TRP A 585 -4.62 -29.41 -17.10
N ARG A 586 -3.61 -29.59 -17.94
CA ARG A 586 -3.47 -28.82 -19.19
C ARG A 586 -4.29 -29.38 -20.35
N THR A 587 -4.59 -30.68 -20.36
CA THR A 587 -5.18 -31.36 -21.52
C THR A 587 -6.58 -31.92 -21.29
N ASP A 588 -6.96 -32.23 -20.05
CA ASP A 588 -8.25 -32.82 -19.70
C ASP A 588 -9.30 -31.71 -19.48
N PRO A 589 -10.33 -31.55 -20.34
CA PRO A 589 -11.35 -30.53 -20.15
C PRO A 589 -12.17 -30.73 -18.87
N ASP A 590 -12.26 -31.94 -18.31
CA ASP A 590 -13.08 -32.25 -17.13
C ASP A 590 -12.34 -31.99 -15.81
N ALA A 591 -11.00 -31.89 -15.85
CA ALA A 591 -10.20 -31.40 -14.73
C ALA A 591 -10.36 -29.88 -14.56
N ARG A 592 -11.47 -29.47 -13.92
CA ARG A 592 -11.90 -28.06 -13.81
C ARG A 592 -11.26 -27.27 -12.68
N ILE A 593 -10.85 -27.90 -11.59
CA ILE A 593 -10.35 -27.23 -10.38
C ILE A 593 -8.94 -27.73 -10.05
N LEU A 594 -8.01 -26.79 -9.82
CA LEU A 594 -6.67 -27.06 -9.34
C LEU A 594 -6.41 -26.33 -8.02
N LEU A 595 -6.32 -27.08 -6.92
CA LEU A 595 -5.82 -26.57 -5.64
C LEU A 595 -4.30 -26.67 -5.61
N VAL A 596 -3.60 -25.56 -5.38
CA VAL A 596 -2.14 -25.50 -5.43
C VAL A 596 -1.55 -24.79 -4.22
N SER A 597 -0.51 -25.36 -3.63
CA SER A 597 0.33 -24.65 -2.65
C SER A 597 1.27 -23.70 -3.40
N MET A 598 1.20 -22.40 -3.12
CA MET A 598 2.04 -21.40 -3.81
C MET A 598 3.54 -21.68 -3.60
N GLN A 599 3.92 -22.14 -2.41
CA GLN A 599 5.31 -22.49 -2.09
C GLN A 599 5.75 -23.77 -2.80
N ALA A 600 4.82 -24.70 -3.03
CA ALA A 600 5.13 -25.95 -3.68
C ALA A 600 5.08 -25.85 -5.20
N CYS A 601 4.82 -24.69 -5.80
CA CYS A 601 4.83 -24.49 -7.24
C CYS A 601 6.19 -23.88 -7.67
N PRO A 602 7.22 -24.71 -7.95
CA PRO A 602 8.58 -24.23 -8.22
C PRO A 602 8.67 -23.25 -9.36
N ASP A 603 9.83 -22.58 -9.43
CA ASP A 603 10.03 -21.43 -10.30
C ASP A 603 10.02 -21.73 -11.80
N SER A 604 9.90 -22.99 -12.21
CA SER A 604 9.83 -23.41 -13.60
C SER A 604 8.49 -24.03 -14.04
N VAL A 605 7.53 -24.28 -13.14
CA VAL A 605 6.30 -25.00 -13.52
C VAL A 605 5.44 -24.20 -14.51
N ASN A 606 4.97 -24.87 -15.57
CA ASN A 606 4.02 -24.33 -16.54
C ASN A 606 2.62 -24.90 -16.29
N LEU A 607 1.68 -24.03 -15.90
CA LEU A 607 0.28 -24.37 -15.61
C LEU A 607 -0.71 -23.68 -16.57
N THR A 608 -0.23 -23.25 -17.75
CA THR A 608 -1.05 -22.67 -18.82
C THR A 608 -2.13 -23.65 -19.30
N VAL A 609 -3.28 -23.11 -19.68
CA VAL A 609 -4.43 -23.84 -20.21
C VAL A 609 -4.59 -23.50 -21.69
N GLY A 610 -4.41 -24.49 -22.56
CA GLY A 610 -4.68 -24.33 -23.99
C GLY A 610 -6.17 -24.09 -24.28
N ARG A 611 -6.53 -23.96 -25.56
CA ARG A 611 -7.95 -23.98 -25.95
C ARG A 611 -8.47 -25.41 -25.79
N LEU A 612 -9.38 -25.61 -24.84
CA LEU A 612 -10.01 -26.91 -24.55
C LEU A 612 -11.53 -26.82 -24.78
N PRO A 613 -12.20 -27.91 -25.20
CA PRO A 613 -13.66 -27.92 -25.36
C PRO A 613 -14.39 -27.49 -24.07
N GLY A 614 -15.30 -26.51 -24.20
CA GLY A 614 -16.07 -25.97 -23.07
C GLY A 614 -15.24 -25.20 -22.03
N VAL A 615 -13.99 -24.82 -22.33
CA VAL A 615 -13.17 -23.94 -21.48
C VAL A 615 -12.95 -22.62 -22.22
N GLU A 616 -13.61 -21.57 -21.74
CA GLU A 616 -13.57 -20.22 -22.31
C GLU A 616 -12.60 -19.30 -21.57
N ARG A 617 -12.31 -19.58 -20.29
CA ARG A 617 -11.49 -18.73 -19.42
C ARG A 617 -10.76 -19.54 -18.35
N LEU A 618 -9.64 -19.00 -17.87
CA LEU A 618 -8.97 -19.44 -16.64
C LEU A 618 -9.23 -18.43 -15.52
N ALA A 619 -9.88 -18.87 -14.44
CA ALA A 619 -10.05 -18.11 -13.21
C ALA A 619 -9.01 -18.51 -12.17
N ILE A 620 -8.41 -17.55 -11.48
CA ILE A 620 -7.42 -17.77 -10.42
C ILE A 620 -7.88 -17.07 -9.15
N THR A 621 -7.85 -17.76 -8.02
CA THR A 621 -8.12 -17.17 -6.71
C THR A 621 -7.11 -17.68 -5.67
N ALA A 622 -7.16 -17.13 -4.47
CA ALA A 622 -6.36 -17.59 -3.36
C ALA A 622 -7.14 -17.53 -2.04
N LEU A 623 -6.92 -18.51 -1.17
CA LEU A 623 -7.50 -18.51 0.17
C LEU A 623 -6.83 -17.49 1.10
N SER A 624 -5.57 -17.15 0.83
CA SER A 624 -4.80 -16.13 1.53
C SER A 624 -3.67 -15.65 0.62
N PHE A 625 -3.26 -14.38 0.79
CA PHE A 625 -2.06 -13.90 0.13
C PHE A 625 -0.83 -14.56 0.78
N GLY A 626 0.02 -15.18 -0.03
CA GLY A 626 1.39 -15.43 0.38
C GLY A 626 2.15 -14.10 0.48
N TRP A 627 3.09 -14.01 1.42
CA TRP A 627 4.07 -12.90 1.49
C TRP A 627 4.81 -12.74 0.14
N LYS A 628 5.16 -13.88 -0.49
CA LYS A 628 5.69 -14.03 -1.85
C LYS A 628 5.38 -15.44 -2.38
N PRO A 629 5.24 -15.63 -3.71
CA PRO A 629 5.46 -14.65 -4.78
C PRO A 629 4.23 -14.52 -5.70
N TRP A 630 3.24 -13.69 -5.32
CA TRP A 630 1.99 -13.59 -6.10
C TRP A 630 2.21 -13.25 -7.59
N LYS A 631 3.15 -12.33 -7.92
CA LYS A 631 3.54 -12.05 -9.33
C LYS A 631 4.11 -13.30 -10.03
N GLN A 632 5.02 -14.04 -9.40
CA GLN A 632 5.59 -15.25 -10.01
C GLN A 632 4.54 -16.36 -10.11
N PHE A 633 3.63 -16.46 -9.14
CA PHE A 633 2.50 -17.39 -9.14
C PHE A 633 1.58 -17.12 -10.33
N LEU A 634 1.13 -15.87 -10.55
CA LEU A 634 0.37 -15.50 -11.75
C LEU A 634 1.16 -15.82 -13.04
N GLY A 635 2.47 -15.59 -13.00
CA GLY A 635 3.37 -15.94 -14.11
C GLY A 635 3.34 -17.42 -14.48
N ARG A 636 2.92 -18.36 -13.61
CA ARG A 636 2.78 -19.80 -13.94
C ARG A 636 1.65 -20.10 -14.91
N PHE A 637 0.65 -19.22 -14.96
CA PHE A 637 -0.57 -19.35 -15.74
C PHE A 637 -0.60 -18.40 -16.93
N TRP A 638 -0.05 -17.18 -16.76
CA TRP A 638 -0.02 -16.16 -17.80
C TRP A 638 1.36 -16.11 -18.47
N ARG A 639 1.59 -17.05 -19.39
CA ARG A 639 2.80 -17.19 -20.21
C ARG A 639 2.51 -17.90 -21.54
N GLN A 640 3.53 -18.07 -22.39
CA GLN A 640 3.40 -18.77 -23.66
C GLN A 640 2.76 -20.16 -23.48
N GLY A 641 1.80 -20.49 -24.34
CA GLY A 641 0.96 -21.69 -24.24
C GLY A 641 -0.40 -21.45 -23.61
N GLN A 642 -0.65 -20.26 -23.05
CA GLN A 642 -1.98 -19.88 -22.59
C GLN A 642 -2.92 -19.61 -23.77
N GLY A 643 -4.01 -20.36 -23.88
CA GLY A 643 -4.95 -20.29 -25.00
C GLY A 643 -6.24 -19.52 -24.72
N VAL A 644 -6.52 -19.23 -23.44
CA VAL A 644 -7.75 -18.59 -22.97
C VAL A 644 -7.46 -17.35 -22.10
N PRO A 645 -8.36 -16.34 -22.07
CA PRO A 645 -8.25 -15.21 -21.14
C PRO A 645 -8.10 -15.63 -19.68
N VAL A 646 -7.40 -14.80 -18.89
CA VAL A 646 -7.18 -15.02 -17.45
C VAL A 646 -7.95 -13.99 -16.65
N GLU A 647 -8.61 -14.44 -15.60
CA GLU A 647 -9.18 -13.58 -14.56
C GLU A 647 -8.62 -13.99 -13.21
N TYR A 648 -8.26 -13.04 -12.36
CA TYR A 648 -7.92 -13.36 -10.98
C TYR A 648 -8.60 -12.46 -9.96
N ARG A 649 -9.06 -13.07 -8.88
CA ARG A 649 -9.74 -12.41 -7.76
C ARG A 649 -9.36 -13.06 -6.45
N VAL A 650 -8.93 -12.28 -5.46
CA VAL A 650 -8.55 -12.80 -4.14
C VAL A 650 -9.48 -12.21 -3.07
N PRO A 651 -10.26 -13.04 -2.36
CA PRO A 651 -11.13 -12.57 -1.29
C PRO A 651 -10.31 -12.09 -0.08
N VAL A 652 -10.59 -10.87 0.37
CA VAL A 652 -9.94 -10.22 1.51
C VAL A 652 -10.99 -9.98 2.58
N LEU A 653 -10.84 -10.64 3.74
CA LEU A 653 -11.79 -10.44 4.83
C LEU A 653 -11.57 -9.10 5.52
N VAL A 654 -12.59 -8.26 5.41
CA VAL A 654 -12.54 -6.87 5.79
C VAL A 654 -12.45 -6.70 7.32
N GLY A 655 -11.45 -5.96 7.80
CA GLY A 655 -11.07 -5.80 9.22
C GLY A 655 -10.48 -7.05 9.86
N THR A 656 -9.79 -7.88 9.08
CA THR A 656 -8.96 -8.98 9.59
C THR A 656 -7.52 -8.78 9.14
N ILE A 657 -6.62 -9.67 9.54
CA ILE A 657 -5.22 -9.67 9.11
C ILE A 657 -5.04 -9.71 7.59
N ASP A 658 -6.05 -10.15 6.83
CA ASP A 658 -6.01 -10.07 5.36
C ASP A 658 -5.87 -8.63 4.86
N ASP A 659 -6.60 -7.68 5.44
CA ASP A 659 -6.57 -6.27 5.05
C ASP A 659 -5.20 -5.66 5.31
N ASP A 660 -4.63 -5.95 6.48
CA ASP A 660 -3.30 -5.47 6.85
C ASP A 660 -2.20 -6.15 6.02
N LEU A 661 -2.35 -7.44 5.71
CA LEU A 661 -1.42 -8.15 4.84
C LEU A 661 -1.49 -7.61 3.41
N LEU A 662 -2.68 -7.32 2.89
CA LEU A 662 -2.86 -6.66 1.60
C LEU A 662 -2.22 -5.26 1.62
N ARG A 663 -2.45 -4.46 2.66
CA ARG A 663 -1.85 -3.13 2.83
C ARG A 663 -0.33 -3.21 2.79
N LEU A 664 0.24 -4.13 3.55
CA LEU A 664 1.68 -4.36 3.61
C LEU A 664 2.24 -4.83 2.25
N ASN A 665 1.57 -5.79 1.61
CA ASN A 665 1.98 -6.30 0.31
C ASN A 665 1.89 -5.23 -0.79
N ARG A 666 0.86 -4.37 -0.78
CA ARG A 666 0.73 -3.23 -1.70
C ARG A 666 1.83 -2.20 -1.48
N ALA A 667 2.09 -1.82 -0.22
CA ALA A 667 3.14 -0.87 0.11
C ALA A 667 4.52 -1.39 -0.29
N LYS A 668 4.78 -2.67 -0.05
CA LYS A 668 6.01 -3.35 -0.44
C LYS A 668 6.15 -3.47 -1.95
N TRP A 669 5.08 -3.88 -2.66
CA TRP A 669 5.08 -3.94 -4.12
C TRP A 669 5.36 -2.56 -4.72
N HIS A 670 4.70 -1.51 -4.21
CA HIS A 670 4.94 -0.15 -4.65
C HIS A 670 6.40 0.26 -4.42
N ALA A 671 6.94 0.03 -3.23
CA ALA A 671 8.34 0.30 -2.92
C ALA A 671 9.30 -0.50 -3.81
N GLN A 672 8.99 -1.77 -4.10
CA GLN A 672 9.76 -2.60 -5.03
C GLN A 672 9.73 -2.07 -6.45
N GLN A 673 8.57 -1.59 -6.92
CA GLN A 673 8.43 -1.02 -8.26
C GLN A 673 9.16 0.31 -8.40
N LEU A 674 9.08 1.18 -7.38
CA LEU A 674 9.91 2.39 -7.32
C LEU A 674 11.40 2.03 -7.33
N PHE A 675 11.79 1.04 -6.53
CA PHE A 675 13.18 0.60 -6.44
C PHE A 675 13.67 -0.03 -7.75
N ARG A 676 12.87 -0.86 -8.42
CA ARG A 676 13.17 -1.46 -9.75
C ARG A 676 13.21 -0.43 -10.85
N ALA A 677 12.31 0.55 -10.81
CA ALA A 677 12.34 1.71 -11.68
C ALA A 677 13.49 2.65 -11.32
N LEU A 678 14.22 2.38 -10.22
CA LEU A 678 15.40 3.09 -9.77
C LEU A 678 15.11 4.55 -9.39
N VAL A 679 13.96 4.72 -8.72
CA VAL A 679 13.47 5.97 -8.17
C VAL A 679 13.91 6.06 -6.70
N PRO A 680 14.46 7.21 -6.24
CA PRO A 680 14.68 7.45 -4.82
C PRO A 680 13.42 7.15 -3.99
N VAL A 681 13.58 6.31 -2.97
CA VAL A 681 12.51 5.93 -2.04
C VAL A 681 12.61 6.77 -0.76
N THR A 682 11.48 7.11 -0.18
CA THR A 682 11.38 7.72 1.16
C THR A 682 11.84 6.73 2.23
N ASP A 683 12.18 7.20 3.43
CA ASP A 683 12.49 6.33 4.58
C ASP A 683 11.35 5.34 4.87
N ARG A 684 10.11 5.80 4.73
CA ARG A 684 8.92 4.98 4.92
C ARG A 684 8.80 3.86 3.86
N GLU A 685 9.05 4.18 2.60
CA GLU A 685 9.03 3.18 1.52
C GLU A 685 10.19 2.19 1.65
N LEU A 686 11.38 2.68 2.00
CA LEU A 686 12.53 1.83 2.27
C LEU A 686 12.29 0.94 3.50
N ALA A 687 11.59 1.45 4.51
CA ALA A 687 11.16 0.64 5.64
C ALA A 687 10.32 -0.54 5.16
N TYR A 688 9.36 -0.38 4.23
CA TYR A 688 8.60 -1.54 3.71
C TYR A 688 9.45 -2.61 3.01
N LEU A 689 10.62 -2.24 2.48
CA LEU A 689 11.59 -3.20 1.94
C LEU A 689 12.44 -3.84 3.04
N ARG A 690 12.79 -3.07 4.07
CA ARG A 690 13.68 -3.50 5.15
C ARG A 690 13.02 -4.20 6.31
N ILE A 691 11.72 -3.93 6.50
CA ILE A 691 10.95 -4.31 7.67
C ILE A 691 11.34 -5.74 8.05
N ASP A 692 11.92 -5.88 9.24
CA ASP A 692 12.11 -7.17 9.87
C ASP A 692 10.75 -7.85 9.96
N ALA A 693 10.71 -9.17 9.76
CA ALA A 693 9.46 -9.91 9.83
C ALA A 693 8.70 -9.54 11.13
N GLY A 694 9.40 -9.38 12.25
CA GLY A 694 8.83 -8.92 13.52
C GLY A 694 8.12 -7.56 13.47
N ASP A 695 8.69 -6.55 12.82
CA ASP A 695 8.11 -5.21 12.71
C ASP A 695 6.91 -5.17 11.75
N ALA A 696 7.00 -5.91 10.64
CA ALA A 696 5.87 -6.14 9.74
C ALA A 696 4.74 -6.78 10.50
N MET A 697 5.05 -7.85 11.24
CA MET A 697 4.06 -8.59 12.01
C MET A 697 3.42 -7.68 13.05
N ARG A 698 4.15 -6.78 13.73
CA ARG A 698 3.54 -5.82 14.67
C ARG A 698 2.48 -4.95 14.01
N GLU A 699 2.68 -4.52 12.76
CA GLU A 699 1.64 -3.78 12.03
C GLU A 699 0.40 -4.61 11.71
N LEU A 700 0.55 -5.93 11.55
CA LEU A 700 -0.53 -6.89 11.27
C LEU A 700 -1.31 -7.31 12.52
N LEU A 701 -0.78 -6.99 13.71
CA LEU A 701 -1.33 -7.38 15.01
C LEU A 701 -2.00 -6.21 15.73
N ARG A 702 -2.26 -5.11 15.02
CA ARG A 702 -2.88 -3.93 15.59
C ARG A 702 -4.31 -4.24 15.97
N ASP A 703 -4.69 -3.86 17.19
CA ASP A 703 -6.09 -3.88 17.58
C ASP A 703 -6.83 -2.63 17.06
N ALA A 704 -8.15 -2.63 17.19
CA ALA A 704 -8.98 -1.50 16.77
C ALA A 704 -8.60 -0.18 17.46
N PHE A 705 -8.10 -0.23 18.71
CA PHE A 705 -7.65 0.95 19.46
C PHE A 705 -6.37 1.53 18.87
N GLU A 706 -5.39 0.69 18.54
CA GLU A 706 -4.16 1.08 17.86
C GLU A 706 -4.46 1.63 16.45
N HIS A 707 -5.41 1.05 15.71
CA HIS A 707 -5.82 1.57 14.40
C HIS A 707 -6.45 2.96 14.48
N VAL A 708 -7.39 3.17 15.39
CA VAL A 708 -8.03 4.49 15.59
C VAL A 708 -6.99 5.52 15.99
N ASN A 709 -6.10 5.20 16.93
CA ASN A 709 -5.06 6.14 17.37
C ASN A 709 -4.06 6.46 16.25
N MET A 710 -3.65 5.47 15.46
CA MET A 710 -2.77 5.67 14.32
C MET A 710 -3.39 6.64 13.30
N ILE A 711 -4.65 6.40 12.92
CA ILE A 711 -5.33 7.26 11.94
C ILE A 711 -5.61 8.65 12.53
N ALA A 712 -6.08 8.74 13.79
CA ALA A 712 -6.30 10.01 14.48
C ALA A 712 -5.01 10.83 14.57
N ALA A 713 -3.86 10.21 14.81
CA ALA A 713 -2.56 10.87 14.79
C ALA A 713 -2.19 11.40 13.39
N MET A 714 -2.65 10.75 12.32
CA MET A 714 -2.49 11.25 10.95
C MET A 714 -3.38 12.46 10.67
N LEU A 715 -4.59 12.53 11.26
CA LEU A 715 -5.56 13.63 11.08
C LEU A 715 -5.20 14.87 11.91
N ARG A 716 -4.60 14.68 13.09
CA ARG A 716 -4.32 15.74 14.06
C ARG A 716 -3.62 16.96 13.46
N GLY A 717 -4.26 18.13 13.61
CA GLY A 717 -3.76 19.44 13.19
C GLY A 717 -3.71 19.68 11.67
N ARG A 718 -4.34 18.84 10.85
CA ARG A 718 -4.28 18.95 9.38
C ARG A 718 -5.32 19.86 8.75
N GLY A 719 -6.40 20.13 9.47
CA GLY A 719 -7.60 20.77 8.95
C GLY A 719 -8.46 19.84 8.10
N GLU A 720 -9.67 20.28 7.77
CA GLU A 720 -10.70 19.48 7.09
C GLU A 720 -10.22 18.99 5.72
N ASP A 721 -9.66 19.87 4.87
CA ASP A 721 -9.09 19.48 3.56
C ASP A 721 -7.89 18.51 3.71
N GLY A 722 -7.12 18.69 4.78
CA GLY A 722 -6.02 17.79 5.10
C GLY A 722 -6.50 16.42 5.57
N CYS A 723 -7.62 16.38 6.31
CA CYS A 723 -8.27 15.17 6.79
C CYS A 723 -8.95 14.42 5.64
N ASP A 724 -9.64 15.10 4.72
CA ASP A 724 -10.25 14.50 3.53
C ASP A 724 -9.23 13.74 2.69
N ARG A 725 -8.04 14.34 2.48
CA ARG A 725 -6.93 13.66 1.78
C ARG A 725 -6.42 12.43 2.52
N VAL A 726 -6.38 12.46 3.85
CA VAL A 726 -5.98 11.28 4.63
C VAL A 726 -7.04 10.19 4.52
N TYR A 727 -8.31 10.55 4.67
CA TYR A 727 -9.48 9.67 4.62
C TYR A 727 -9.69 9.01 3.26
N GLY A 728 -9.46 9.73 2.17
CA GLY A 728 -9.51 9.20 0.81
C GLY A 728 -8.39 8.22 0.46
N GLY A 729 -7.36 8.08 1.32
CA GLY A 729 -6.29 7.12 1.12
C GLY A 729 -6.78 5.67 1.28
N ALA A 730 -6.19 4.75 0.50
CA ALA A 730 -6.49 3.32 0.61
C ALA A 730 -6.05 2.73 1.96
N TYR A 731 -6.84 1.77 2.46
CA TYR A 731 -6.59 0.98 3.66
C TYR A 731 -6.96 -0.49 3.42
N GLY A 732 -5.99 -1.33 3.08
CA GLY A 732 -6.27 -2.70 2.68
C GLY A 732 -7.20 -2.73 1.46
N ALA A 733 -8.37 -3.36 1.59
CA ALA A 733 -9.42 -3.38 0.57
C ALA A 733 -10.47 -2.25 0.69
N THR A 734 -10.37 -1.37 1.68
CA THR A 734 -11.32 -0.27 1.96
C THR A 734 -10.63 1.10 1.94
N SER A 735 -11.37 2.19 2.23
CA SER A 735 -10.77 3.51 2.47
C SER A 735 -10.30 3.67 3.93
N ARG A 736 -9.37 4.58 4.21
CA ARG A 736 -9.02 4.92 5.61
C ARG A 736 -10.20 5.46 6.39
N ALA A 737 -11.12 6.16 5.72
CA ALA A 737 -12.35 6.68 6.31
C ALA A 737 -13.25 5.54 6.83
N GLU A 738 -13.48 4.52 6.00
CA GLU A 738 -14.29 3.35 6.35
C GLU A 738 -13.61 2.51 7.45
N ALA A 739 -12.31 2.23 7.31
CA ALA A 739 -11.54 1.50 8.31
C ALA A 739 -11.53 2.23 9.67
N PHE A 740 -11.33 3.55 9.67
CA PHE A 740 -11.41 4.37 10.88
C PHE A 740 -12.78 4.25 11.53
N ALA A 741 -13.86 4.43 10.76
CA ALA A 741 -15.22 4.37 11.30
C ALA A 741 -15.56 3.01 11.90
N ARG A 742 -15.19 1.91 11.22
CA ARG A 742 -15.41 0.55 11.70
C ARG A 742 -14.67 0.26 13.00
N HIS A 743 -13.36 0.55 13.05
CA HIS A 743 -12.58 0.31 14.26
C HIS A 743 -13.00 1.24 15.40
N PHE A 744 -13.45 2.46 15.08
CA PHE A 744 -13.96 3.40 16.08
C PHE A 744 -15.21 2.85 16.77
N VAL A 745 -16.19 2.34 16.01
CA VAL A 745 -17.39 1.69 16.56
C VAL A 745 -17.03 0.52 17.48
N GLU A 746 -16.02 -0.29 17.13
CA GLU A 746 -15.60 -1.45 17.92
C GLU A 746 -15.05 -1.08 19.30
N ILE A 747 -14.48 0.11 19.45
CA ILE A 747 -13.79 0.55 20.69
C ILE A 747 -14.46 1.72 21.40
N GLU A 748 -15.44 2.36 20.79
CA GLU A 748 -16.02 3.64 21.21
C GLU A 748 -16.38 3.64 22.70
N ASP A 749 -16.95 2.53 23.16
CA ASP A 749 -17.32 2.25 24.54
C ASP A 749 -16.17 2.41 25.56
N PHE A 750 -14.93 2.28 25.11
CA PHE A 750 -13.69 2.33 25.90
C PHE A 750 -12.73 3.44 25.41
N ALA A 751 -13.14 4.21 24.41
CA ALA A 751 -12.35 5.29 23.83
C ALA A 751 -12.70 6.64 24.48
N THR A 752 -11.85 7.65 24.26
CA THR A 752 -12.06 9.00 24.81
C THR A 752 -13.45 9.55 24.48
N SER A 753 -13.94 9.35 23.26
CA SER A 753 -15.26 9.81 22.83
C SER A 753 -16.41 9.22 23.66
N GLY A 754 -16.37 7.91 23.95
CA GLY A 754 -17.39 7.26 24.76
C GLY A 754 -17.39 7.74 26.21
N HIS A 755 -16.21 7.95 26.81
CA HIS A 755 -16.11 8.53 28.15
C HIS A 755 -16.60 9.98 28.20
N VAL A 756 -16.22 10.79 27.21
CA VAL A 756 -16.72 12.18 27.06
C VAL A 756 -18.24 12.18 26.97
N ALA A 757 -18.84 11.32 26.15
CA ALA A 757 -20.28 11.26 25.98
C ALA A 757 -21.01 10.77 27.25
N ARG A 758 -20.40 9.91 28.07
CA ARG A 758 -20.94 9.53 29.40
C ARG A 758 -20.94 10.71 30.37
N PHE A 759 -19.83 11.44 30.45
CA PHE A 759 -19.76 12.65 31.25
C PHE A 759 -20.78 13.71 30.78
N GLN A 760 -20.84 13.96 29.47
CA GLN A 760 -21.80 14.88 28.87
C GLN A 760 -23.24 14.44 29.13
N LYS A 761 -23.56 13.15 29.00
CA LYS A 761 -24.90 12.60 29.29
C LYS A 761 -25.37 12.97 30.69
N THR A 762 -24.56 12.77 31.73
CA THR A 762 -24.93 13.10 33.11
C THR A 762 -25.34 14.56 33.26
N VAL A 763 -24.62 15.47 32.62
CA VAL A 763 -24.89 16.92 32.67
C VAL A 763 -26.09 17.29 31.79
N ILE A 764 -26.17 16.75 30.57
CA ILE A 764 -27.23 17.03 29.60
C ILE A 764 -28.58 16.52 30.11
N ASP A 765 -28.63 15.35 30.73
CA ASP A 765 -29.87 14.80 31.29
C ASP A 765 -30.43 15.73 32.37
N ARG A 766 -29.57 16.27 33.25
CA ARG A 766 -29.98 17.24 34.28
C ARG A 766 -30.41 18.57 33.68
N MET A 767 -29.66 19.10 32.70
CA MET A 767 -30.04 20.31 31.97
C MET A 767 -31.37 20.14 31.23
N THR A 768 -31.63 18.94 30.69
CA THR A 768 -32.89 18.60 30.03
C THR A 768 -34.03 18.49 31.04
N ALA A 769 -33.80 17.86 32.20
CA ALA A 769 -34.79 17.72 33.26
C ALA A 769 -35.29 19.07 33.79
N VAL A 770 -34.40 20.08 33.88
CA VAL A 770 -34.79 21.45 34.25
C VAL A 770 -35.28 22.29 33.05
N GLY A 771 -35.36 21.73 31.84
CA GLY A 771 -35.82 22.44 30.64
C GLY A 771 -34.80 23.45 30.06
N MET A 772 -33.55 23.42 30.52
CA MET A 772 -32.48 24.27 29.99
C MET A 772 -32.01 23.81 28.61
N VAL A 773 -32.01 22.51 28.33
CA VAL A 773 -31.68 21.97 27.01
C VAL A 773 -32.90 21.24 26.46
N ASP A 774 -33.16 21.45 25.18
CA ASP A 774 -34.17 20.69 24.44
C ASP A 774 -33.40 19.63 23.66
N PRO A 775 -33.68 18.32 23.85
CA PRO A 775 -32.97 17.25 23.16
C PRO A 775 -32.99 17.37 21.64
N ASP A 776 -34.08 17.87 21.06
CA ASP A 776 -34.20 18.11 19.60
C ASP A 776 -33.34 19.30 19.13
N ARG A 777 -32.80 20.10 20.06
CA ARG A 777 -31.98 21.28 19.79
C ARG A 777 -30.56 21.12 20.31
N ILE A 778 -30.05 19.90 20.32
CA ILE A 778 -28.63 19.58 20.56
C ILE A 778 -27.94 19.35 19.21
N LEU A 779 -26.81 20.03 18.99
CA LEU A 779 -25.89 19.76 17.89
C LEU A 779 -24.64 19.05 18.42
N ASP A 780 -24.26 17.94 17.81
CA ASP A 780 -23.00 17.22 18.03
C ASP A 780 -22.11 17.37 16.78
N GLY A 781 -21.09 18.22 16.88
CA GLY A 781 -20.13 18.52 15.83
C GLY A 781 -18.94 17.57 15.88
N GLY A 782 -18.69 16.87 14.76
CA GLY A 782 -17.78 15.73 14.73
C GLY A 782 -18.34 14.55 15.51
N CYS A 783 -19.62 14.24 15.28
CA CYS A 783 -20.40 13.30 16.10
C CYS A 783 -19.91 11.84 16.05
N GLY A 784 -18.92 11.52 15.21
CA GLY A 784 -18.45 10.15 15.01
C GLY A 784 -19.61 9.23 14.62
N PRO A 785 -19.66 7.97 15.12
CA PRO A 785 -20.75 7.05 14.85
C PRO A 785 -22.01 7.35 15.71
N LEU A 786 -22.40 8.62 15.76
CA LEU A 786 -23.51 9.16 16.54
C LEU A 786 -23.38 8.85 18.03
N THR A 787 -22.17 9.07 18.56
CA THR A 787 -21.80 8.70 19.93
C THR A 787 -22.73 9.33 20.95
N LEU A 788 -22.94 10.65 20.87
CA LEU A 788 -23.79 11.34 21.83
C LEU A 788 -25.27 10.95 21.69
N GLU A 789 -25.79 10.83 20.46
CA GLU A 789 -27.18 10.39 20.18
C GLU A 789 -27.48 9.03 20.82
N ARG A 790 -26.59 8.06 20.63
CA ARG A 790 -26.71 6.70 21.17
C ARG A 790 -26.66 6.67 22.69
N ARG A 791 -25.88 7.55 23.31
CA ARG A 791 -25.76 7.63 24.77
C ARG A 791 -26.94 8.33 25.42
N LEU A 792 -27.38 9.45 24.85
CA LEU A 792 -28.55 10.18 25.31
C LEU A 792 -29.84 9.41 25.03
N ASN A 793 -29.84 8.51 24.02
CA ASN A 793 -31.04 7.90 23.49
C ASN A 793 -32.08 8.95 23.09
N ALA A 794 -31.63 10.05 22.48
CA ALA A 794 -32.44 11.17 22.05
C ALA A 794 -32.02 11.64 20.64
N PRO A 795 -32.92 12.25 19.84
CA PRO A 795 -32.63 12.69 18.47
C PRO A 795 -31.70 13.92 18.45
N VAL A 796 -30.40 13.69 18.35
CA VAL A 796 -29.37 14.74 18.30
C VAL A 796 -29.06 15.11 16.85
N HIS A 797 -28.88 16.40 16.56
CA HIS A 797 -28.35 16.82 15.26
C HIS A 797 -26.86 16.48 15.17
N GLY A 798 -26.49 15.54 14.31
CA GLY A 798 -25.10 15.13 14.10
C GLY A 798 -24.52 15.71 12.82
N ILE A 799 -23.27 16.17 12.86
CA ILE A 799 -22.50 16.47 11.65
C ILE A 799 -21.10 15.89 11.75
N ASP A 800 -20.67 15.13 10.76
CA ASP A 800 -19.31 14.61 10.66
C ASP A 800 -18.82 14.70 9.20
N MET A 801 -17.53 14.95 9.01
CA MET A 801 -16.94 15.00 7.68
C MET A 801 -16.72 13.60 7.08
N ASN A 802 -16.61 12.57 7.92
CA ASN A 802 -16.46 11.18 7.48
C ASN A 802 -17.84 10.54 7.25
N PRO A 803 -18.23 10.27 5.99
CA PRO A 803 -19.56 9.71 5.69
C PRO A 803 -19.79 8.34 6.32
N HIS A 804 -18.74 7.52 6.48
CA HIS A 804 -18.87 6.17 7.05
C HIS A 804 -19.15 6.18 8.54
N MET A 805 -18.76 7.25 9.26
CA MET A 805 -19.14 7.42 10.66
C MET A 805 -20.65 7.56 10.77
N ILE A 806 -21.25 8.44 9.96
CA ILE A 806 -22.69 8.65 9.93
C ILE A 806 -23.42 7.37 9.50
N GLU A 807 -22.98 6.71 8.43
CA GLU A 807 -23.61 5.49 7.93
C GLU A 807 -23.66 4.37 8.99
N LEU A 808 -22.51 4.08 9.61
CA LEU A 808 -22.44 3.06 10.67
C LEU A 808 -23.21 3.47 11.92
N GLY A 809 -23.13 4.75 12.30
CA GLY A 809 -23.86 5.29 13.44
C GLY A 809 -25.38 5.16 13.27
N LYS A 810 -25.91 5.42 12.07
CA LYS A 810 -27.34 5.26 11.75
C LYS A 810 -27.84 3.83 11.97
N ALA A 811 -27.03 2.84 11.64
CA ALA A 811 -27.39 1.43 11.85
C ALA A 811 -27.41 1.03 13.34
N LEU A 812 -26.65 1.73 14.19
CA LEU A 812 -26.52 1.45 15.62
C LEU A 812 -27.42 2.32 16.50
N SER A 813 -27.88 3.46 15.99
CA SER A 813 -28.70 4.39 16.73
C SER A 813 -30.17 3.95 16.79
N PRO A 814 -30.83 4.03 17.97
CA PRO A 814 -32.27 3.81 18.07
C PRO A 814 -33.09 4.84 17.29
N HIS A 815 -32.53 6.03 17.03
CA HIS A 815 -33.17 7.11 16.26
C HIS A 815 -32.74 7.13 14.79
N GLN A 816 -31.97 6.12 14.35
CA GLN A 816 -31.49 5.95 12.99
C GLN A 816 -30.76 7.18 12.41
N GLY A 817 -30.18 8.03 13.29
CA GLY A 817 -29.51 9.28 12.92
C GLY A 817 -30.35 10.17 12.01
N LYS A 818 -31.66 10.29 12.27
CA LYS A 818 -32.60 11.08 11.47
C LYS A 818 -32.11 12.51 11.20
N ASN A 819 -31.42 13.11 12.18
CA ASN A 819 -30.92 14.48 12.13
C ASN A 819 -29.42 14.56 11.80
N ALA A 820 -28.80 13.44 11.42
CA ALA A 820 -27.38 13.35 11.14
C ALA A 820 -27.05 13.54 9.65
N SER A 821 -26.03 14.35 9.38
CA SER A 821 -25.60 14.72 8.03
C SER A 821 -24.09 14.67 7.87
N VAL A 822 -23.64 14.48 6.62
CA VAL A 822 -22.21 14.58 6.27
C VAL A 822 -21.90 16.04 5.97
N GLY A 823 -20.87 16.61 6.59
CA GLY A 823 -20.51 17.99 6.35
C GLY A 823 -19.31 18.48 7.13
N ARG A 824 -18.92 19.72 6.85
CA ARG A 824 -17.78 20.41 7.46
C ARG A 824 -18.24 21.35 8.57
N LEU A 825 -17.52 21.39 9.67
CA LEU A 825 -17.78 22.31 10.77
C LEU A 825 -17.39 23.74 10.41
N SER A 826 -16.45 23.94 9.47
CA SER A 826 -16.09 25.30 9.03
C SER A 826 -17.14 25.93 8.10
N ALA A 827 -18.16 25.18 7.69
CA ALA A 827 -19.20 25.59 6.75
C ALA A 827 -20.53 24.88 7.05
N MET A 828 -21.10 25.12 8.23
CA MET A 828 -22.37 24.52 8.64
C MET A 828 -23.56 25.16 7.89
N PRO A 829 -24.71 24.48 7.79
CA PRO A 829 -25.89 25.03 7.13
C PRO A 829 -26.28 26.43 7.63
N LYS A 830 -26.57 27.35 6.69
CA LYS A 830 -26.94 28.74 7.02
C LYS A 830 -28.23 28.81 7.84
N MET A 831 -29.18 27.91 7.59
CA MET A 831 -30.46 27.80 8.30
C MET A 831 -30.33 27.45 9.78
N TRP A 832 -29.15 26.99 10.23
CA TRP A 832 -28.91 26.61 11.63
C TRP A 832 -28.55 27.79 12.54
N LYS A 833 -28.57 29.03 12.05
CA LYS A 833 -28.27 30.22 12.87
C LYS A 833 -29.17 30.26 14.11
N HIS A 834 -28.57 30.27 15.30
CA HIS A 834 -29.25 30.25 16.60
C HIS A 834 -30.21 29.06 16.83
N ALA A 835 -30.03 27.96 16.10
CA ALA A 835 -30.92 26.81 16.15
C ALA A 835 -30.75 25.97 17.42
N PHE A 836 -29.57 25.91 18.03
CA PHE A 836 -29.26 24.90 19.05
C PHE A 836 -29.12 25.48 20.46
N HIS A 837 -29.75 24.83 21.44
CA HIS A 837 -29.59 25.17 22.86
C HIS A 837 -28.23 24.73 23.39
N LEU A 838 -27.71 23.62 22.86
CA LEU A 838 -26.41 23.07 23.19
C LEU A 838 -25.68 22.68 21.91
N VAL A 839 -24.43 23.12 21.78
CA VAL A 839 -23.53 22.73 20.69
C VAL A 839 -22.31 22.05 21.30
N CYS A 840 -22.22 20.73 21.12
CA CYS A 840 -21.07 19.94 21.51
C CYS A 840 -20.09 19.83 20.33
N ALA A 841 -18.79 19.89 20.59
CA ALA A 841 -17.76 19.54 19.63
C ALA A 841 -16.64 18.76 20.33
N SER A 842 -16.73 17.44 20.24
CA SER A 842 -15.87 16.54 21.01
C SER A 842 -14.76 15.94 20.16
N LEU A 843 -13.50 16.20 20.54
CA LEU A 843 -12.26 15.74 19.91
C LEU A 843 -12.01 16.24 18.47
N VAL A 844 -13.04 16.67 17.75
CA VAL A 844 -12.95 17.10 16.35
C VAL A 844 -12.02 18.29 16.12
N LEU A 845 -11.92 19.19 17.11
CA LEU A 845 -11.02 20.33 17.03
C LEU A 845 -9.55 19.88 17.03
N ASP A 846 -9.20 18.69 17.55
CA ASP A 846 -7.84 18.12 17.42
C ASP A 846 -7.43 17.98 15.94
N PHE A 847 -8.39 17.82 15.03
CA PHE A 847 -8.17 17.62 13.60
C PHE A 847 -8.12 18.94 12.84
N SER A 848 -8.68 20.02 13.39
CA SER A 848 -8.67 21.36 12.79
C SER A 848 -7.25 21.95 12.71
N SER A 849 -7.02 22.87 11.77
CA SER A 849 -5.74 23.58 11.66
C SER A 849 -5.86 25.05 12.03
N ILE A 850 -4.86 25.56 12.77
CA ILE A 850 -4.65 26.99 13.00
C ILE A 850 -3.77 27.64 11.91
N ASP A 851 -3.02 26.82 11.18
CA ASP A 851 -2.12 27.29 10.13
C ASP A 851 -2.77 27.22 8.74
N ALA A 852 -3.78 26.36 8.53
CA ALA A 852 -4.58 26.36 7.31
C ALA A 852 -5.64 27.47 7.38
N GLY A 853 -5.67 28.35 6.39
CA GLY A 853 -6.62 29.46 6.34
C GLY A 853 -6.91 29.92 4.92
N GLY A 854 -8.10 30.47 4.72
CA GLY A 854 -8.50 31.19 3.52
C GLY A 854 -8.55 32.70 3.76
N ALA A 855 -9.23 33.43 2.89
CA ALA A 855 -9.45 34.88 3.06
C ALA A 855 -10.09 35.23 4.43
N ASP A 856 -10.92 34.34 4.98
CA ASP A 856 -11.65 34.55 6.24
C ASP A 856 -10.84 34.13 7.50
N GLY A 857 -9.56 33.80 7.32
CA GLY A 857 -8.64 33.43 8.39
C GLY A 857 -8.53 31.92 8.67
N PRO A 858 -7.88 31.55 9.79
CA PRO A 858 -7.62 30.16 10.15
C PRO A 858 -8.88 29.30 10.25
N GLU A 859 -8.81 28.06 9.76
CA GLU A 859 -9.92 27.10 9.78
C GLU A 859 -10.47 26.84 11.18
N ARG A 860 -9.62 26.61 12.18
CA ARG A 860 -10.07 26.43 13.58
C ARG A 860 -10.92 27.58 14.08
N LEU A 861 -10.56 28.82 13.74
CA LEU A 861 -11.32 30.00 14.14
C LEU A 861 -12.63 30.14 13.35
N ARG A 862 -12.65 29.72 12.09
CA ARG A 862 -13.89 29.60 11.31
C ARG A 862 -14.85 28.60 11.93
N ILE A 863 -14.34 27.43 12.36
CA ILE A 863 -15.14 26.44 13.09
C ILE A 863 -15.71 27.05 14.38
N LEU A 864 -14.90 27.72 15.20
CA LEU A 864 -15.39 28.37 16.43
C LEU A 864 -16.46 29.42 16.16
N ARG A 865 -16.31 30.22 15.08
CA ARG A 865 -17.34 31.18 14.66
C ARG A 865 -18.64 30.49 14.24
N GLU A 866 -18.54 29.39 13.50
CA GLU A 866 -19.71 28.62 13.08
C GLU A 866 -20.42 27.97 14.28
N LEU A 867 -19.69 27.41 15.24
CA LEU A 867 -20.26 26.86 16.48
C LEU A 867 -21.03 27.94 17.25
N VAL A 868 -20.50 29.16 17.32
CA VAL A 868 -21.18 30.31 17.94
C VAL A 868 -22.39 30.78 17.13
N ARG A 869 -22.28 30.81 15.80
CA ARG A 869 -23.36 31.23 14.90
C ARG A 869 -24.58 30.31 15.05
N VAL A 870 -24.36 29.00 15.15
CA VAL A 870 -25.45 28.02 15.24
C VAL A 870 -26.01 27.87 16.65
N ALA A 871 -25.23 28.22 17.67
CA ALA A 871 -25.69 28.26 19.06
C ALA A 871 -26.71 29.40 19.28
N HIS A 872 -27.73 29.11 20.07
CA HIS A 872 -28.67 30.09 20.58
C HIS A 872 -27.93 31.17 21.39
N PRO A 873 -28.32 32.47 21.35
CA PRO A 873 -27.68 33.53 22.12
C PRO A 873 -27.53 33.24 23.61
N HIS A 874 -28.52 32.53 24.17
CA HIS A 874 -28.55 32.07 25.56
C HIS A 874 -28.29 30.56 25.72
N GLY A 875 -27.85 29.89 24.65
CA GLY A 875 -27.41 28.49 24.68
C GLY A 875 -25.99 28.33 25.22
N MET A 876 -25.46 27.12 25.08
CA MET A 876 -24.12 26.74 25.53
C MET A 876 -23.34 26.04 24.42
N ILE A 877 -22.04 26.28 24.37
CA ILE A 877 -21.09 25.58 23.51
C ILE A 877 -20.15 24.79 24.41
N TRP A 878 -19.93 23.52 24.09
CA TRP A 878 -19.15 22.60 24.89
C TRP A 878 -18.08 21.91 24.04
N LEU A 879 -16.83 22.27 24.30
CA LEU A 879 -15.66 21.75 23.62
C LEU A 879 -14.93 20.76 24.53
N THR A 880 -14.48 19.63 23.97
CA THR A 880 -13.69 18.64 24.73
C THR A 880 -12.54 18.09 23.89
N TRP A 881 -11.40 17.80 24.51
CA TRP A 881 -10.20 17.31 23.84
C TRP A 881 -9.51 16.19 24.61
N ASN A 882 -8.66 15.42 23.92
CA ASN A 882 -7.77 14.47 24.59
C ASN A 882 -6.86 15.18 25.61
N GLU A 883 -6.48 14.49 26.71
CA GLU A 883 -5.57 15.02 27.73
C GLU A 883 -4.28 15.61 27.14
N SER A 884 -3.74 14.98 26.09
CA SER A 884 -2.50 15.43 25.43
C SER A 884 -2.64 16.73 24.61
N THR A 885 -3.86 17.22 24.40
CA THR A 885 -4.12 18.37 23.50
C THR A 885 -3.77 19.70 24.15
N HIS A 886 -3.98 19.82 25.46
CA HIS A 886 -3.71 21.04 26.23
C HIS A 886 -2.76 20.79 27.40
N THR A 887 -2.05 21.84 27.77
CA THR A 887 -1.57 22.08 29.14
C THR A 887 -2.49 23.09 29.82
N ASP A 888 -2.39 23.21 31.16
CA ASP A 888 -3.09 24.26 31.93
C ASP A 888 -2.93 25.65 31.29
N GLN A 889 -1.69 25.98 30.88
CA GLN A 889 -1.37 27.26 30.25
C GLN A 889 -2.12 27.45 28.92
N THR A 890 -2.14 26.44 28.06
CA THR A 890 -2.84 26.56 26.77
C THR A 890 -4.35 26.62 26.94
N LEU A 891 -4.93 25.88 27.90
CA LEU A 891 -6.37 25.96 28.16
C LEU A 891 -6.75 27.32 28.78
N ALA A 892 -5.92 27.86 29.68
CA ALA A 892 -6.10 29.20 30.23
C ALA A 892 -6.05 30.26 29.11
N ALA A 893 -5.11 30.15 28.16
CA ALA A 893 -5.03 31.05 27.01
C ALA A 893 -6.30 31.01 26.15
N TRP A 894 -6.85 29.81 25.88
CA TRP A 894 -8.13 29.64 25.18
C TRP A 894 -9.29 30.26 25.95
N SER A 895 -9.36 29.99 27.25
CA SER A 895 -10.40 30.50 28.15
C SER A 895 -10.42 32.02 28.19
N ASP A 896 -9.24 32.63 28.34
CA ASP A 896 -9.08 34.08 28.34
C ASP A 896 -9.42 34.69 26.97
N ALA A 897 -9.02 34.03 25.88
CA ALA A 897 -9.32 34.49 24.53
C ALA A 897 -10.82 34.47 24.23
N ILE A 898 -11.53 33.43 24.67
CA ILE A 898 -12.99 33.34 24.57
C ILE A 898 -13.65 34.41 25.45
N ALA A 899 -13.23 34.57 26.71
CA ALA A 899 -13.78 35.57 27.62
C ALA A 899 -13.59 37.02 27.08
N ARG A 900 -12.44 37.31 26.46
CA ARG A 900 -12.17 38.61 25.82
C ARG A 900 -13.13 38.96 24.67
N THR A 901 -13.81 37.97 24.09
CA THR A 901 -14.84 38.21 23.06
C THR A 901 -16.22 38.57 23.65
N GLY A 902 -16.34 38.66 24.97
CA GLY A 902 -17.60 38.94 25.67
C GLY A 902 -18.44 37.69 25.96
N MET A 903 -17.91 36.50 25.69
CA MET A 903 -18.54 35.22 26.01
C MET A 903 -18.34 34.87 27.48
N SER A 904 -19.31 34.17 28.06
CA SER A 904 -19.27 33.80 29.48
C SER A 904 -18.84 32.35 29.63
N LEU A 905 -17.71 32.10 30.28
CA LEU A 905 -17.28 30.74 30.64
C LEU A 905 -18.25 30.13 31.67
N VAL A 906 -18.36 28.80 31.65
CA VAL A 906 -19.14 27.98 32.59
C VAL A 906 -18.15 27.14 33.44
N PRO A 907 -17.57 27.70 34.53
CA PRO A 907 -16.38 27.13 35.17
C PRO A 907 -16.56 25.73 35.73
N GLY A 908 -17.77 25.34 36.15
CA GLY A 908 -18.07 23.98 36.59
C GLY A 908 -17.78 22.91 35.52
N LEU A 909 -17.80 23.28 34.23
CA LEU A 909 -17.47 22.40 33.10
C LEU A 909 -16.14 22.77 32.43
N CYS A 910 -15.36 23.70 32.98
CA CYS A 910 -14.08 24.12 32.42
C CYS A 910 -12.92 23.57 33.27
N GLY A 911 -12.08 22.74 32.67
CA GLY A 911 -10.92 22.17 33.35
C GLY A 911 -10.52 20.78 32.85
N LEU A 912 -9.65 20.11 33.62
CA LEU A 912 -9.28 18.72 33.37
C LEU A 912 -10.32 17.82 34.02
N VAL A 913 -11.05 17.06 33.21
CA VAL A 913 -11.98 16.04 33.69
C VAL A 913 -11.20 14.74 33.92
N ARG A 914 -11.34 14.13 35.10
CA ARG A 914 -10.68 12.88 35.47
C ARG A 914 -11.70 11.82 35.84
N ALA A 915 -11.47 10.59 35.42
CA ALA A 915 -12.22 9.45 35.93
C ALA A 915 -11.85 9.19 37.39
N THR A 916 -12.84 8.93 38.23
CA THR A 916 -12.66 8.64 39.67
C THR A 916 -12.79 7.15 40.00
N ASP A 917 -13.23 6.35 39.02
CA ASP A 917 -13.26 4.89 39.04
C ASP A 917 -12.02 4.30 38.35
N HIS A 918 -11.79 2.99 38.53
CA HIS A 918 -10.69 2.24 37.91
C HIS A 918 -9.30 2.89 38.04
N ARG A 919 -8.90 3.21 39.26
CA ARG A 919 -7.66 3.95 39.59
C ARG A 919 -6.38 3.29 39.04
N GLU A 920 -6.42 1.99 38.78
CA GLU A 920 -5.35 1.23 38.14
C GLU A 920 -5.05 1.69 36.70
N GLN A 921 -6.00 2.35 36.04
CA GLN A 921 -5.85 2.88 34.68
C GLN A 921 -6.50 4.26 34.59
N PRO A 922 -5.80 5.32 35.02
CA PRO A 922 -6.36 6.66 35.02
C PRO A 922 -6.71 7.12 33.60
N PHE A 923 -7.81 7.85 33.52
CA PHE A 923 -8.30 8.47 32.29
C PHE A 923 -8.66 9.93 32.56
N ALA A 924 -8.28 10.81 31.65
CA ALA A 924 -8.59 12.23 31.73
C ALA A 924 -8.78 12.85 30.34
N PHE A 925 -9.47 13.99 30.29
CA PHE A 925 -9.67 14.79 29.09
C PHE A 925 -9.94 16.25 29.45
N TRP A 926 -9.68 17.16 28.52
CA TRP A 926 -9.93 18.60 28.74
C TRP A 926 -11.36 18.97 28.34
N SER A 927 -11.97 19.86 29.10
CA SER A 927 -13.31 20.39 28.86
C SER A 927 -13.32 21.92 28.96
N LEU A 928 -14.03 22.57 28.04
CA LEU A 928 -14.27 24.02 28.03
C LEU A 928 -15.70 24.29 27.58
N ALA A 929 -16.50 24.90 28.45
CA ALA A 929 -17.87 25.28 28.14
C ALA A 929 -18.08 26.79 28.30
N PHE A 930 -18.82 27.38 27.38
CA PHE A 930 -19.10 28.81 27.40
C PHE A 930 -20.40 29.16 26.68
N SER A 931 -20.92 30.34 26.98
CA SER A 931 -22.16 30.86 26.42
C SER A 931 -21.86 32.05 25.50
N PRO A 932 -22.42 32.06 24.27
CA PRO A 932 -22.04 33.02 23.22
C PRO A 932 -22.53 34.44 23.48
N ASN A 933 -23.54 34.63 24.35
CA ASN A 933 -24.17 35.92 24.66
C ASN A 933 -24.71 36.68 23.42
N GLY A 934 -25.04 35.96 22.34
CA GLY A 934 -25.50 36.57 21.08
C GLY A 934 -24.45 37.39 20.35
N LEU A 935 -23.18 37.31 20.75
CA LEU A 935 -22.09 38.07 20.15
C LEU A 935 -21.46 37.30 18.99
N GLU A 936 -21.09 38.03 17.94
CA GLU A 936 -20.26 37.48 16.87
C GLU A 936 -18.79 37.50 17.30
N PRO A 937 -18.10 36.34 17.39
CA PRO A 937 -16.76 36.30 17.94
C PRO A 937 -15.73 36.94 17.01
N ARG A 938 -14.94 37.86 17.57
CA ARG A 938 -13.71 38.36 16.94
C ARG A 938 -12.51 37.87 17.74
N PHE A 939 -11.69 37.02 17.13
CA PHE A 939 -10.48 36.45 17.74
C PHE A 939 -9.23 37.15 17.17
N PRO A 940 -8.77 38.28 17.75
CA PRO A 940 -7.68 39.08 17.19
C PRO A 940 -6.31 38.40 17.31
N ARG A 941 -6.13 37.49 18.27
CA ARG A 941 -4.89 36.78 18.53
C ARG A 941 -5.05 35.31 18.18
N VAL A 942 -4.67 34.96 16.95
CA VAL A 942 -4.75 33.59 16.43
C VAL A 942 -3.94 32.61 17.30
N ASP A 943 -2.78 33.04 17.80
CA ASP A 943 -1.87 32.20 18.58
C ASP A 943 -2.43 31.76 19.94
N ASP A 944 -3.43 32.47 20.49
CA ASP A 944 -4.10 32.07 21.72
C ASP A 944 -4.81 30.70 21.57
N PHE A 945 -5.12 30.31 20.33
CA PHE A 945 -5.83 29.07 19.98
C PHE A 945 -4.91 27.93 19.53
N ARG A 946 -3.60 28.00 19.81
CA ARG A 946 -2.67 26.89 19.54
C ARG A 946 -2.79 25.78 20.56
N PHE A 947 -2.65 24.54 20.12
CA PHE A 947 -2.60 23.36 21.00
C PHE A 947 -1.19 23.08 21.50
N ALA A 948 -1.08 22.33 22.60
CA ALA A 948 0.20 21.92 23.18
C ALA A 948 1.05 21.15 22.17
N PHE A 949 0.45 20.20 21.43
CA PHE A 949 1.17 19.42 20.42
C PHE A 949 1.70 20.27 19.25
N GLU A 950 1.06 21.40 18.93
CA GLU A 950 1.52 22.33 17.89
C GLU A 950 2.74 23.11 18.37
N LEU A 951 2.69 23.58 19.63
CA LEU A 951 3.82 24.22 20.30
C LEU A 951 5.00 23.26 20.47
N GLU A 952 4.74 22.00 20.85
CA GLU A 952 5.76 20.95 20.92
C GLU A 952 6.34 20.61 19.56
N ARG A 953 5.54 20.58 18.49
CA ARG A 953 6.04 20.33 17.13
C ARG A 953 7.01 21.42 16.70
N VAL A 954 6.74 22.67 17.08
CA VAL A 954 7.68 23.80 16.89
C VAL A 954 8.95 23.60 17.71
N ARG A 955 8.86 23.07 18.94
CA ARG A 955 10.03 22.74 19.78
C ARG A 955 10.83 21.55 19.24
N ARG A 956 10.19 20.44 18.84
CA ARG A 956 10.86 19.24 18.28
C ARG A 956 11.54 19.52 16.95
N LYS A 957 10.96 20.40 16.10
CA LYS A 957 11.63 20.94 14.92
C LYS A 957 12.97 21.62 15.23
N ARG A 958 13.26 21.95 16.50
CA ARG A 958 14.55 22.50 16.97
C ARG A 958 15.51 21.45 17.56
N GLY A 959 15.31 20.15 17.31
CA GLY A 959 16.36 19.13 17.52
C GLY A 959 16.12 18.08 18.62
N GLY A 960 14.88 17.82 19.03
CA GLY A 960 14.57 16.77 20.01
C GLY A 960 14.14 15.46 19.36
N ASN A 961 15.04 14.47 19.26
CA ASN A 961 14.66 13.08 18.94
C ASN A 961 14.17 12.39 20.21
N GLY A 962 12.87 12.53 20.50
CA GLY A 962 12.21 11.73 21.53
C GLY A 962 11.87 10.35 20.99
N ASN A 963 12.55 9.30 21.47
CA ASN A 963 12.10 7.93 21.31
C ASN A 963 10.85 7.72 22.15
N GLY A 964 9.67 7.89 21.56
CA GLY A 964 8.42 7.50 22.18
C GLY A 964 8.38 5.98 22.29
N GLY A 965 8.54 5.45 23.50
CA GLY A 965 8.25 4.04 23.77
C GLY A 965 6.81 3.71 23.39
N THR A 966 6.56 2.50 22.88
CA THR A 966 5.19 2.03 22.66
C THR A 966 4.46 2.07 24.01
N PRO A 967 3.35 2.82 24.13
CA PRO A 967 2.59 2.83 25.37
C PRO A 967 2.13 1.41 25.69
N PRO A 968 2.14 0.99 26.97
CA PRO A 968 1.65 -0.32 27.35
C PRO A 968 0.20 -0.49 26.89
N LYS A 969 -0.16 -1.71 26.46
CA LYS A 969 -1.55 -2.04 26.12
C LYS A 969 -2.43 -1.79 27.34
N LYS A 970 -3.39 -0.87 27.18
CA LYS A 970 -4.37 -0.52 28.21
C LYS A 970 -5.52 -1.53 28.18
N ARG A 971 -6.05 -1.90 29.34
CA ARG A 971 -7.26 -2.72 29.42
C ARG A 971 -8.45 -1.92 28.88
N ARG A 972 -9.41 -2.60 28.26
CA ARG A 972 -10.68 -2.00 27.82
C ARG A 972 -11.54 -1.74 29.07
N ILE A 973 -11.52 -0.51 29.58
CA ILE A 973 -12.23 -0.09 30.80
C ILE A 973 -13.28 0.95 30.43
N GLN A 974 -14.47 0.81 31.00
CA GLN A 974 -15.55 1.79 30.89
C GLN A 974 -15.58 2.64 32.16
N HIS A 975 -15.09 3.88 32.07
CA HIS A 975 -15.22 4.86 33.14
C HIS A 975 -16.60 5.50 33.08
N GLU A 976 -17.29 5.49 34.21
CA GLU A 976 -18.66 5.98 34.42
C GLU A 976 -18.71 7.16 35.38
N ARG A 977 -17.68 7.37 36.21
CA ARG A 977 -17.65 8.44 37.24
C ARG A 977 -16.54 9.43 36.99
N PHE A 978 -16.87 10.71 36.96
CA PHE A 978 -15.93 11.78 36.65
C PHE A 978 -15.93 12.91 37.68
N GLU A 979 -14.79 13.58 37.80
CA GLU A 979 -14.64 14.86 38.48
C GLU A 979 -14.00 15.90 37.55
N VAL A 980 -14.35 17.18 37.71
CA VAL A 980 -13.77 18.30 36.96
C VAL A 980 -12.80 19.03 37.89
N LEU A 981 -11.53 19.12 37.49
CA LEU A 981 -10.54 19.96 38.16
C LEU A 981 -10.67 21.39 37.63
N THR A 982 -11.42 22.19 38.38
CA THR A 982 -11.63 23.61 38.08
C THR A 982 -10.56 24.48 38.74
N ALA A 983 -10.57 25.79 38.46
CA ALA A 983 -9.70 26.74 39.16
C ALA A 983 -9.94 26.79 40.68
N ASP A 984 -11.16 26.46 41.12
CA ASP A 984 -11.59 26.51 42.52
C ASP A 984 -11.44 25.15 43.24
N GLY A 985 -11.02 24.10 42.51
CA GLY A 985 -10.81 22.74 43.03
C GLY A 985 -11.54 21.66 42.23
N ALA A 986 -11.44 20.42 42.73
CA ALA A 986 -12.12 19.26 42.16
C ALA A 986 -13.60 19.26 42.55
N VAL A 987 -14.50 19.15 41.56
CA VAL A 987 -15.94 18.99 41.76
C VAL A 987 -16.41 17.72 41.05
N THR A 988 -17.36 16.98 41.64
CA THR A 988 -17.95 15.81 40.98
C THR A 988 -18.74 16.24 39.74
N ASP A 989 -18.96 15.36 38.78
CA ASP A 989 -19.81 15.61 37.61
C ASP A 989 -21.22 16.10 37.97
N ALA A 990 -21.82 15.55 39.04
CA ALA A 990 -23.08 16.00 39.60
C ALA A 990 -23.03 17.45 40.11
N GLU A 991 -22.00 17.80 40.88
CA GLU A 991 -21.83 19.16 41.41
C GLU A 991 -21.47 20.15 40.31
N ALA A 992 -20.60 19.75 39.37
CA ALA A 992 -20.27 20.50 38.17
C ALA A 992 -21.53 20.83 37.35
N SER A 993 -22.43 19.84 37.16
CA SER A 993 -23.72 20.04 36.49
C SER A 993 -24.56 21.08 37.23
N ARG A 994 -24.74 20.91 38.54
CA ARG A 994 -25.54 21.80 39.37
C ARG A 994 -25.04 23.24 39.34
N GLN A 995 -23.74 23.44 39.56
CA GLN A 995 -23.10 24.76 39.50
C GLN A 995 -23.26 25.42 38.13
N SER A 996 -23.21 24.63 37.07
CA SER A 996 -23.38 25.11 35.69
C SER A 996 -24.81 25.55 35.40
N ILE A 997 -25.80 24.76 35.81
CA ILE A 997 -27.22 25.11 35.73
C ILE A 997 -27.49 26.41 36.50
N LEU A 998 -27.09 26.45 37.77
CA LEU A 998 -27.26 27.61 38.65
C LEU A 998 -26.69 28.90 38.06
N ARG A 999 -25.46 28.82 37.56
CA ARG A 999 -24.75 29.97 36.98
C ARG A 999 -25.40 30.45 35.70
N GLU A 1000 -25.77 29.54 34.81
CA GLU A 1000 -26.40 29.89 33.54
C GLU A 1000 -27.80 30.46 33.73
N VAL A 1001 -28.58 29.89 34.64
CA VAL A 1001 -29.89 30.41 35.02
C VAL A 1001 -29.77 31.79 35.68
N SER A 1002 -28.77 32.00 36.55
CA SER A 1002 -28.47 33.31 37.13
C SER A 1002 -28.05 34.33 36.06
N ARG A 1003 -27.26 33.90 35.07
CA ARG A 1003 -26.89 34.71 33.90
C ARG A 1003 -28.12 35.11 33.09
N TRP A 1004 -29.03 34.18 32.82
CA TRP A 1004 -30.30 34.47 32.13
C TRP A 1004 -31.12 35.50 32.89
N ALA A 1005 -31.21 35.35 34.22
CA ALA A 1005 -31.91 36.30 35.08
C ALA A 1005 -31.28 37.71 35.03
N ALA A 1006 -29.96 37.80 35.06
CA ALA A 1006 -29.22 39.05 34.96
C ALA A 1006 -29.37 39.72 33.59
N GLN A 1007 -29.45 38.92 32.51
CA GLN A 1007 -29.64 39.41 31.14
C GLN A 1007 -31.11 39.69 30.79
N GLY A 1008 -32.05 39.37 31.69
CA GLY A 1008 -33.48 39.61 31.47
C GLY A 1008 -34.07 38.76 30.33
N VAL A 1009 -33.58 37.52 30.18
CA VAL A 1009 -34.02 36.57 29.14
C VAL A 1009 -35.49 36.20 29.36
N ARG A 1010 -36.31 36.22 28.30
CA ARG A 1010 -37.78 35.97 28.37
C ARG A 1010 -38.28 34.88 27.41
N ASP A 1011 -37.47 34.51 26.43
CA ASP A 1011 -37.77 33.50 25.40
C ASP A 1011 -37.40 32.07 25.83
N ARG A 1012 -36.90 31.91 27.06
CA ARG A 1012 -36.51 30.63 27.67
C ARG A 1012 -37.49 30.26 28.77
N ARG A 1013 -37.82 28.97 28.87
CA ARG A 1013 -38.64 28.42 29.95
C ARG A 1013 -37.96 27.20 30.52
N LEU A 1014 -37.80 27.18 31.84
CA LEU A 1014 -37.40 25.98 32.57
C LEU A 1014 -38.62 25.07 32.77
N GLY A 1015 -38.36 23.80 33.10
CA GLY A 1015 -39.36 22.75 33.25
C GLY A 1015 -40.44 23.07 34.28
N ARG A 1016 -41.58 22.37 34.22
CA ARG A 1016 -42.71 22.59 35.14
C ARG A 1016 -42.61 21.83 36.45
N ASP A 1017 -41.67 20.89 36.57
CA ASP A 1017 -41.50 20.13 37.80
C ASP A 1017 -40.73 20.96 38.84
N ALA A 1018 -41.47 21.59 39.75
CA ALA A 1018 -40.91 22.40 40.80
C ALA A 1018 -39.97 21.62 41.72
N SER A 1019 -40.14 20.30 41.88
CA SER A 1019 -39.28 19.49 42.75
C SER A 1019 -37.87 19.35 42.15
N ILE A 1020 -37.78 19.06 40.86
CA ILE A 1020 -36.51 18.97 40.12
C ILE A 1020 -35.82 20.34 40.08
N LEU A 1021 -36.58 21.42 39.86
CA LEU A 1021 -36.04 22.77 39.87
C LEU A 1021 -35.47 23.16 41.23
N LEU A 1022 -36.15 22.84 42.33
CA LEU A 1022 -35.69 23.13 43.69
C LEU A 1022 -34.46 22.30 44.07
N GLU A 1023 -34.39 21.04 43.62
CA GLU A 1023 -33.22 20.18 43.84
C GLU A 1023 -31.97 20.77 43.17
N GLU A 1024 -32.08 21.11 41.88
CA GLU A 1024 -30.95 21.59 41.08
C GLU A 1024 -30.60 23.07 41.39
N LEU A 1025 -31.59 23.96 41.47
CA LEU A 1025 -31.37 25.40 41.73
C LEU A 1025 -31.21 25.74 43.22
N GLY A 1026 -31.42 24.78 44.11
CA GLY A 1026 -31.40 25.03 45.54
C GLY A 1026 -32.52 25.97 46.00
N SER A 1027 -32.38 26.48 47.22
CA SER A 1027 -33.42 27.25 47.92
C SER A 1027 -33.19 28.77 47.92
N ASP A 1028 -32.35 29.31 47.01
CA ASP A 1028 -32.18 30.77 46.91
C ASP A 1028 -33.43 31.40 46.27
N TRP A 1029 -34.35 31.82 47.14
CA TRP A 1029 -35.62 32.42 46.76
C TRP A 1029 -35.46 33.68 45.90
N ARG A 1030 -34.32 34.38 45.95
CA ARG A 1030 -34.11 35.60 45.15
C ARG A 1030 -33.95 35.26 43.68
N VAL A 1031 -33.17 34.23 43.37
CA VAL A 1031 -33.00 33.71 42.01
C VAL A 1031 -34.35 33.18 41.50
N LEU A 1032 -35.01 32.32 42.28
CA LEU A 1032 -36.32 31.76 41.91
C LEU A 1032 -37.38 32.85 41.66
N ARG A 1033 -37.49 33.84 42.54
CA ARG A 1033 -38.41 34.97 42.36
C ARG A 1033 -38.10 35.73 41.07
N ARG A 1034 -36.82 36.00 40.79
CA ARG A 1034 -36.43 36.72 39.59
C ARG A 1034 -36.74 35.93 38.31
N LEU A 1035 -36.52 34.63 38.32
CA LEU A 1035 -36.88 33.74 37.21
C LEU A 1035 -38.40 33.73 36.97
N HIS A 1036 -39.19 33.74 38.05
CA HIS A 1036 -40.64 33.83 37.96
C HIS A 1036 -41.09 35.18 37.39
N GLU A 1037 -40.53 36.29 37.85
CA GLU A 1037 -40.79 37.64 37.33
C GLU A 1037 -40.46 37.77 35.82
N LEU A 1038 -39.46 37.01 35.35
CA LEU A 1038 -39.08 36.95 33.93
C LEU A 1038 -39.91 35.96 33.10
N GLY A 1039 -40.80 35.19 33.75
CA GLY A 1039 -41.60 34.14 33.10
C GLY A 1039 -40.78 32.91 32.69
N ILE A 1040 -39.56 32.74 33.22
CA ILE A 1040 -38.69 31.59 32.94
C ILE A 1040 -39.18 30.36 33.70
N ILE A 1041 -39.65 30.52 34.95
CA ILE A 1041 -40.32 29.46 35.70
C ILE A 1041 -41.80 29.82 35.92
N GLN A 1042 -42.67 28.83 35.81
CA GLN A 1042 -44.05 28.93 36.29
C GLN A 1042 -44.07 28.35 37.70
N VAL A 1043 -44.43 29.17 38.68
CA VAL A 1043 -44.64 28.74 40.07
C VAL A 1043 -46.04 28.18 40.21
#